data_AF-A0A1B8GS24-F1
#
_entry.id   AF-A0A1B8GS24-F1
#
_cell.length_a   1.000
_cell.length_b   1.000
_cell.length_c   1.000
_cell.angle_alpha   90.00
_cell.angle_beta   90.00
_cell.angle_gamma   90.00
#
_symmetry.space_group_name_H-M   'P 1'
#
loop_
_entity.id
_entity.type
_entity.pdbx_description
1 polymer ?
#
loop_
_entity_poly.entity_id
_entity_poly.type
_entity_poly.pdbx_seq_one_letter_code
_entity_poly.pdbx_strand_id
1 'polypeptide(L)'
;MKLSTVFYAFLASSTVSALPLESDITDISVRADSSLVGYLGVFFLGDAPNVYFYLSNGNNALSFKALKGGQAILDPSSGTGGVRDPSIINGGGSEAGKKWYIMGTDLDIAKTTWDASQRKGSLSIYIWESTDLINWGSERLIKVENDQAGMVWAPDAIWDASKGEIPKPVLEGDGYIDTSPGQYLVHWASKFYSTSDSQHTGTPGASQIRYAYTSDFKTFTSPQTLIAASTPVIDLAILQLPQYGANSYARFLKDESASLVYMERSDNGLFGTWTRPGGASAWIHTQVEGPYAYLDNQVNGKVNLLLDYYGSDGYRPFTSTNLNANAWVDGDRTNFPTYLRHGSVIGINQARYDALNAKWGAHAPPDTAAKHPRLTAAEVTALPSYPSVTWKLQPTQEGKLKVAEGRGGPLNISWEVHGTGKTKVIAITGLGANKAAWQRQTLRFGHEQGDQYSFLIFDNRGIGRSDKPVMRYSTSEMAKDVVELADHLGWTQERELHVIGVSMGGMIAQELGQLIPERICSLSLFSTLARFQRTVPFLQNVRNRVSMFLPKSLDRTIIDVAYNMFPDSWLDAPDTLHLPSSTTPGCLPAAGHTDWESGAYGHFPTNFARIAAQDLEKRSDTDSFGPKGFILQAIAAGWHDMSPERLKELGDKVGRERILVVHGTEDRMLTFPHGEALIKQLEPGQSYVREGRGHVLLIEEQDWHDETIAKLWAKTASLSCDERRPSCVNCTTSERSCLYLDTGRKPPIVSPASPASSPALSNASHASFAGSPAATSATAVRVNGSFSPLGSSPVSSDRQSQFTPSTISPVIAGSTIGEALPHGVNGTVNMLHMELLYHALQEKSLYVGASQSYSQTMTDMVIPPALTHPFLMYELLALSALHLAVVQPNRQQLLESVAAELQTVALSSFNQTCHQVTPTNCLPMFVFSSFIGNHVFYTTFKYHSDNFHSFLEEFVKYMQVHRGVRSVISNNWEMLRELSAKALMLEDESDLPQRGQPQGNECDSLRHLLEAADISPATRETYMQAVESLQWGFDAQRVRHVVGLAFAWPIQISTEYLDLLKQRRPEALAILAHFAVMLHSHRDAWLVGGSGRYIIESISGYLGTYWENWLAWPSAALAESSTPAE
;
A
#
# COMPACT_ATOMS: atom_id res chain seq x y z
N MET A 1 19.16 43.38 -42.63
CA MET A 1 18.44 42.48 -43.56
C MET A 1 17.75 41.45 -42.68
N LYS A 2 16.45 41.58 -42.36
CA LYS A 2 15.24 41.25 -43.17
C LYS A 2 15.35 39.86 -43.82
N LEU A 3 14.41 38.92 -43.79
CA LEU A 3 13.06 38.71 -43.23
C LEU A 3 12.84 37.18 -43.51
N SER A 4 12.32 36.37 -42.58
CA SER A 4 10.94 35.83 -42.60
C SER A 4 10.59 34.74 -43.63
N THR A 5 9.56 33.95 -43.27
CA THR A 5 8.73 33.00 -44.06
C THR A 5 9.33 31.59 -44.25
N VAL A 6 8.68 30.46 -43.88
CA VAL A 6 7.25 30.12 -43.86
C VAL A 6 6.93 29.06 -42.78
N PHE A 7 5.90 29.34 -41.97
CA PHE A 7 5.04 28.43 -41.20
C PHE A 7 3.78 28.14 -42.07
N TYR A 8 3.08 27.02 -41.84
CA TYR A 8 1.78 26.55 -42.41
C TYR A 8 1.80 25.65 -43.65
N ALA A 9 1.46 24.37 -43.43
CA ALA A 9 0.39 23.57 -44.07
C ALA A 9 0.57 22.11 -43.57
N PHE A 10 -0.38 21.36 -43.00
CA PHE A 10 -1.80 21.18 -43.29
C PHE A 10 -2.50 20.59 -42.06
N LEU A 11 -3.66 21.13 -41.70
CA LEU A 11 -4.73 20.41 -40.99
C LEU A 11 -6.06 20.69 -41.72
N ALA A 12 -6.77 19.60 -42.00
CA ALA A 12 -8.18 19.46 -42.35
C ALA A 12 -8.69 20.01 -43.71
N SER A 13 -9.13 19.10 -44.60
CA SER A 13 -10.57 18.81 -44.78
C SER A 13 -10.84 17.78 -45.91
N SER A 14 -11.48 16.68 -45.50
CA SER A 14 -12.57 15.93 -46.19
C SER A 14 -12.56 15.75 -47.72
N THR A 15 -12.46 14.50 -48.17
CA THR A 15 -13.55 13.76 -48.85
C THR A 15 -13.10 12.32 -49.10
N VAL A 16 -13.53 11.36 -48.28
CA VAL A 16 -13.64 9.97 -48.72
C VAL A 16 -15.12 9.64 -48.74
N SER A 17 -15.60 9.38 -49.95
CA SER A 17 -16.98 9.02 -50.25
C SER A 17 -17.38 7.78 -49.45
N ALA A 18 -18.31 7.96 -48.51
CA ALA A 18 -19.23 6.90 -48.12
C ALA A 18 -20.26 6.72 -49.24
N LEU A 19 -20.66 5.47 -49.50
CA LEU A 19 -22.01 4.97 -49.80
C LEU A 19 -21.95 3.48 -50.24
N PRO A 20 -23.01 2.66 -50.07
CA PRO A 20 -23.22 1.93 -48.82
C PRO A 20 -23.60 0.42 -49.00
N LEU A 21 -23.66 -0.27 -47.86
CA LEU A 21 -24.54 -1.37 -47.47
C LEU A 21 -24.47 -2.77 -48.14
N GLU A 22 -24.43 -3.74 -47.23
CA GLU A 22 -25.01 -5.09 -47.28
C GLU A 22 -24.39 -6.14 -48.21
N SER A 23 -23.59 -7.00 -47.58
CA SER A 23 -23.79 -8.45 -47.74
C SER A 23 -23.81 -9.09 -46.36
N ASP A 24 -24.98 -9.56 -45.96
CA ASP A 24 -25.16 -10.59 -44.93
C ASP A 24 -24.12 -11.70 -45.12
N ILE A 25 -23.19 -11.82 -44.18
CA ILE A 25 -22.55 -13.11 -43.88
C ILE A 25 -22.62 -13.27 -42.37
N THR A 26 -23.67 -13.96 -41.94
CA THR A 26 -23.65 -14.77 -40.72
C THR A 26 -22.49 -15.76 -40.82
N ASP A 27 -21.28 -15.37 -40.45
CA ASP A 27 -20.22 -16.34 -40.19
C ASP A 27 -20.33 -16.72 -38.71
N ILE A 28 -21.19 -17.71 -38.46
CA ILE A 28 -21.15 -18.48 -37.23
C ILE A 28 -19.79 -19.18 -37.27
N SER A 29 -18.76 -18.55 -36.70
CA SER A 29 -17.46 -19.19 -36.52
C SER A 29 -17.70 -20.48 -35.72
N VAL A 30 -17.57 -21.63 -36.38
CA VAL A 30 -17.70 -22.93 -35.73
C VAL A 30 -16.68 -22.96 -34.60
N ARG A 31 -17.15 -23.15 -33.35
CA ARG A 31 -16.26 -23.25 -32.19
C ARG A 31 -15.23 -24.35 -32.43
N ALA A 32 -13.97 -24.10 -32.08
CA ALA A 32 -12.90 -25.10 -32.15
C ALA A 32 -13.29 -26.41 -31.46
N ASP A 33 -13.91 -26.29 -30.29
CA ASP A 33 -14.59 -27.39 -29.60
C ASP A 33 -15.93 -26.89 -29.06
N SER A 34 -17.03 -27.34 -29.67
CA SER A 34 -18.38 -26.95 -29.27
C SER A 34 -18.82 -27.55 -27.93
N SER A 35 -18.13 -28.57 -27.41
CA SER A 35 -18.44 -29.21 -26.14
C SER A 35 -17.94 -28.43 -24.92
N LEU A 36 -17.00 -27.51 -25.13
CA LEU A 36 -16.37 -26.69 -24.08
C LEU A 36 -17.01 -25.31 -24.01
N VAL A 37 -17.16 -24.79 -22.79
CA VAL A 37 -17.85 -23.53 -22.50
C VAL A 37 -17.07 -22.57 -21.62
N GLY A 38 -15.92 -23.02 -21.10
CA GLY A 38 -15.04 -22.23 -20.24
C GLY A 38 -13.75 -22.96 -19.94
N TYR A 39 -12.99 -22.42 -18.99
CA TYR A 39 -11.69 -22.90 -18.57
C TYR A 39 -11.60 -22.95 -17.04
N LEU A 40 -10.84 -23.91 -16.54
CA LEU A 40 -10.40 -23.98 -15.16
C LEU A 40 -8.89 -23.77 -15.11
N GLY A 41 -8.46 -22.70 -14.44
CA GLY A 41 -7.07 -22.43 -14.12
C GLY A 41 -6.73 -22.90 -12.70
N VAL A 42 -5.54 -23.44 -12.52
CA VAL A 42 -4.99 -23.95 -11.26
C VAL A 42 -3.60 -23.36 -11.07
N PHE A 43 -3.42 -22.57 -10.01
CA PHE A 43 -2.22 -21.75 -9.78
C PHE A 43 -1.78 -21.80 -8.32
N PHE A 44 -0.58 -21.30 -8.03
CA PHE A 44 -0.16 -20.93 -6.66
C PHE A 44 0.10 -19.42 -6.56
N LEU A 45 0.23 -18.92 -5.33
CA LEU A 45 0.60 -17.53 -5.04
C LEU A 45 2.01 -17.48 -4.49
N GLY A 46 2.82 -16.50 -4.91
CA GLY A 46 4.27 -16.50 -4.67
C GLY A 46 4.70 -16.68 -3.21
N ASP A 47 4.00 -16.03 -2.29
CA ASP A 47 4.21 -16.04 -0.83
C ASP A 47 3.27 -17.01 -0.07
N ALA A 48 2.31 -17.61 -0.77
CA ALA A 48 1.39 -18.62 -0.24
C ALA A 48 1.36 -19.82 -1.18
N PRO A 49 2.34 -20.75 -1.05
CA PRO A 49 2.51 -21.90 -1.96
C PRO A 49 1.45 -22.97 -1.70
N ASN A 50 0.20 -22.67 -2.06
CA ASN A 50 -0.97 -23.55 -2.00
C ASN A 50 -1.64 -23.62 -3.37
N VAL A 51 -2.65 -24.49 -3.55
CA VAL A 51 -3.36 -24.62 -4.83
C VAL A 51 -4.64 -23.79 -4.83
N TYR A 52 -4.76 -22.89 -5.80
CA TYR A 52 -5.89 -21.98 -5.98
C TYR A 52 -6.55 -22.22 -7.34
N PHE A 53 -7.88 -22.24 -7.38
CA PHE A 53 -8.62 -22.42 -8.63
C PHE A 53 -9.22 -21.11 -9.11
N TYR A 54 -9.23 -20.96 -10.42
CA TYR A 54 -9.77 -19.81 -11.12
C TYR A 54 -10.67 -20.31 -12.26
N LEU A 55 -11.92 -19.84 -12.29
CA LEU A 55 -12.86 -20.20 -13.34
C LEU A 55 -12.91 -19.07 -14.37
N SER A 56 -12.92 -19.39 -15.66
CA SER A 56 -13.02 -18.35 -16.68
C SER A 56 -14.36 -17.61 -16.61
N ASN A 57 -14.38 -16.34 -17.02
CA ASN A 57 -15.62 -15.59 -17.20
C ASN A 57 -16.26 -15.95 -18.54
N GLY A 58 -17.17 -16.94 -18.51
CA GLY A 58 -17.70 -17.54 -19.73
C GLY A 58 -16.60 -18.26 -20.51
N ASN A 59 -16.68 -18.26 -21.84
CA ASN A 59 -15.70 -18.97 -22.68
C ASN A 59 -14.47 -18.11 -23.06
N ASN A 60 -14.11 -17.14 -22.21
CA ASN A 60 -12.97 -16.26 -22.46
C ASN A 60 -11.70 -16.85 -21.84
N ALA A 61 -10.74 -17.22 -22.70
CA ALA A 61 -9.45 -17.78 -22.29
C ALA A 61 -8.59 -16.81 -21.47
N LEU A 62 -8.82 -15.50 -21.57
CA LEU A 62 -7.98 -14.47 -20.96
C LEU A 62 -8.70 -13.72 -19.83
N SER A 63 -9.81 -14.27 -19.35
CA SER A 63 -10.57 -13.67 -18.26
C SER A 63 -10.98 -14.72 -17.26
N PHE A 64 -10.55 -14.54 -16.01
CA PHE A 64 -10.81 -15.49 -14.93
C PHE A 64 -11.32 -14.77 -13.70
N LYS A 65 -11.98 -15.55 -12.83
CA LYS A 65 -12.35 -15.16 -11.47
C LYS A 65 -11.87 -16.22 -10.50
N ALA A 66 -11.38 -15.81 -9.34
CA ALA A 66 -11.03 -16.73 -8.27
C ALA A 66 -12.25 -17.58 -7.86
N LEU A 67 -12.02 -18.83 -7.48
CA LEU A 67 -13.00 -19.68 -6.80
C LEU A 67 -12.74 -19.69 -5.29
N LYS A 68 -13.74 -20.10 -4.50
CA LYS A 68 -13.63 -20.35 -3.05
C LYS A 68 -12.93 -19.22 -2.30
N GLY A 69 -13.34 -18.00 -2.53
CA GLY A 69 -12.81 -16.93 -1.72
C GLY A 69 -11.48 -16.34 -2.18
N GLY A 70 -10.88 -16.83 -3.27
CA GLY A 70 -9.44 -16.66 -3.46
C GLY A 70 -8.63 -17.38 -2.38
N GLN A 71 -9.26 -18.24 -1.59
CA GLN A 71 -8.60 -19.09 -0.61
C GLN A 71 -8.11 -20.36 -1.30
N ALA A 72 -7.10 -20.99 -0.72
CA ALA A 72 -6.57 -22.25 -1.19
C ALA A 72 -7.67 -23.32 -1.21
N ILE A 73 -7.75 -24.07 -2.32
CA ILE A 73 -8.60 -25.25 -2.45
C ILE A 73 -7.87 -26.48 -1.91
N LEU A 74 -6.58 -26.61 -2.22
CA LEU A 74 -5.69 -27.63 -1.66
C LEU A 74 -4.56 -26.94 -0.91
N ASP A 75 -4.36 -27.35 0.34
CA ASP A 75 -3.39 -26.79 1.29
C ASP A 75 -2.60 -27.97 1.88
N PRO A 76 -1.35 -28.20 1.46
CA PRO A 76 -0.64 -29.42 1.79
C PRO A 76 -0.09 -29.43 3.21
N SER A 77 -0.14 -30.59 3.85
CA SER A 77 0.33 -30.77 5.24
C SER A 77 1.57 -31.65 5.39
N SER A 78 1.86 -32.48 4.39
CA SER A 78 3.03 -33.34 4.29
C SER A 78 4.20 -32.63 3.61
N GLY A 79 5.32 -33.34 3.40
CA GLY A 79 6.50 -32.78 2.73
C GLY A 79 7.04 -31.53 3.42
N THR A 80 7.30 -30.49 2.62
CA THR A 80 7.68 -29.16 3.11
C THR A 80 6.49 -28.33 3.62
N GLY A 81 5.26 -28.78 3.39
CA GLY A 81 4.02 -28.05 3.71
C GLY A 81 3.80 -26.84 2.79
N GLY A 82 4.23 -26.94 1.53
CA GLY A 82 4.02 -25.95 0.49
C GLY A 82 4.15 -26.58 -0.90
N VAL A 83 3.26 -26.20 -1.82
CA VAL A 83 3.20 -26.67 -3.19
C VAL A 83 3.37 -25.52 -4.18
N ARG A 84 4.27 -25.70 -5.13
CA ARG A 84 4.49 -24.78 -6.26
C ARG A 84 4.20 -25.48 -7.58
N ASP A 85 4.04 -24.69 -8.62
CA ASP A 85 3.88 -25.16 -10.01
C ASP A 85 2.75 -26.19 -10.18
N PRO A 86 1.52 -25.97 -9.67
CA PRO A 86 0.46 -26.96 -9.77
C PRO A 86 0.01 -27.17 -11.22
N SER A 87 0.08 -28.42 -11.69
CA SER A 87 -0.43 -28.84 -13.00
C SER A 87 -1.68 -29.70 -12.88
N ILE A 88 -2.76 -29.30 -13.57
CA ILE A 88 -4.01 -30.05 -13.70
C ILE A 88 -4.03 -30.90 -14.97
N ILE A 89 -4.24 -32.21 -14.79
CA ILE A 89 -4.14 -33.21 -15.84
C ILE A 89 -5.51 -33.84 -16.08
N ASN A 90 -5.95 -33.87 -17.34
CA ASN A 90 -7.12 -34.64 -17.74
C ASN A 90 -6.80 -36.14 -17.76
N GLY A 91 -7.73 -36.97 -17.29
CA GLY A 91 -7.64 -38.41 -17.43
C GLY A 91 -7.51 -38.83 -18.90
N GLY A 92 -6.69 -39.83 -19.19
CA GLY A 92 -6.49 -40.43 -20.50
C GLY A 92 -7.16 -41.81 -20.65
N GLY A 93 -7.31 -42.28 -21.89
CA GLY A 93 -7.92 -43.58 -22.19
C GLY A 93 -9.29 -43.77 -21.54
N SER A 94 -9.46 -44.82 -20.74
CA SER A 94 -10.73 -45.11 -20.05
C SER A 94 -11.13 -44.07 -19.00
N GLU A 95 -10.18 -43.25 -18.52
CA GLU A 95 -10.39 -42.18 -17.53
C GLU A 95 -10.82 -40.84 -18.17
N ALA A 96 -10.77 -40.73 -19.50
CA ALA A 96 -11.09 -39.50 -20.21
C ALA A 96 -12.49 -38.97 -19.89
N GLY A 97 -12.55 -37.70 -19.46
CA GLY A 97 -13.78 -37.02 -19.03
C GLY A 97 -14.37 -37.52 -17.71
N LYS A 98 -13.72 -38.48 -17.03
CA LYS A 98 -14.21 -39.10 -15.78
C LYS A 98 -13.28 -38.85 -14.59
N LYS A 99 -12.01 -38.57 -14.83
CA LYS A 99 -11.00 -38.39 -13.78
C LYS A 99 -10.04 -37.25 -14.12
N TRP A 100 -9.52 -36.62 -13.08
CA TRP A 100 -8.56 -35.53 -13.13
C TRP A 100 -7.53 -35.69 -12.03
N TYR A 101 -6.33 -35.19 -12.29
CA TYR A 101 -5.23 -35.19 -11.34
C TYR A 101 -4.69 -33.77 -11.18
N ILE A 102 -4.20 -33.44 -10.00
CA ILE A 102 -3.33 -32.27 -9.79
C ILE A 102 -2.02 -32.78 -9.24
N MET A 103 -0.92 -32.30 -9.80
CA MET A 103 0.41 -32.50 -9.23
C MET A 103 1.11 -31.17 -9.01
N GLY A 104 2.14 -31.16 -8.18
CA GLY A 104 2.93 -29.96 -7.94
C GLY A 104 4.25 -30.26 -7.24
N THR A 105 5.14 -29.28 -7.30
CA THR A 105 6.45 -29.27 -6.66
C THR A 105 6.30 -29.23 -5.14
N ASP A 106 6.97 -30.12 -4.42
CA ASP A 106 7.06 -30.04 -2.95
C ASP A 106 8.13 -29.05 -2.51
N LEU A 107 7.73 -27.79 -2.35
CA LEU A 107 8.62 -26.69 -1.98
C LEU A 107 7.87 -25.54 -1.28
N ASP A 108 8.23 -25.33 -0.01
CA ASP A 108 8.01 -24.09 0.71
C ASP A 108 9.34 -23.33 0.85
N ILE A 109 9.56 -22.35 -0.02
CA ILE A 109 10.79 -21.57 -0.03
C ILE A 109 10.97 -20.72 1.23
N ALA A 110 9.90 -20.40 1.97
CA ALA A 110 10.00 -19.64 3.22
C ALA A 110 10.64 -20.45 4.36
N LYS A 111 10.65 -21.78 4.25
CA LYS A 111 11.25 -22.70 5.22
C LYS A 111 12.66 -23.17 4.84
N THR A 112 13.18 -22.74 3.70
CA THR A 112 14.50 -23.16 3.18
C THR A 112 15.17 -22.01 2.41
N THR A 113 16.28 -22.27 1.73
CA THR A 113 16.92 -21.32 0.80
C THR A 113 16.91 -21.87 -0.61
N TRP A 114 17.08 -21.00 -1.62
CA TRP A 114 17.17 -21.43 -3.01
C TRP A 114 18.34 -22.38 -3.27
N ASP A 115 19.48 -22.20 -2.59
CA ASP A 115 20.62 -23.12 -2.71
C ASP A 115 20.32 -24.47 -2.03
N ALA A 116 19.84 -24.45 -0.78
CA ALA A 116 19.53 -25.67 -0.05
C ALA A 116 18.44 -26.51 -0.74
N SER A 117 17.41 -25.86 -1.29
CA SER A 117 16.34 -26.53 -2.04
C SER A 117 16.77 -27.05 -3.41
N GLN A 118 17.88 -26.58 -3.98
CA GLN A 118 18.45 -27.14 -5.20
C GLN A 118 19.46 -28.26 -4.94
N ARG A 119 20.11 -28.26 -3.77
CA ARG A 119 21.11 -29.27 -3.39
C ARG A 119 20.49 -30.47 -2.69
N LYS A 120 19.56 -30.22 -1.77
CA LYS A 120 18.96 -31.21 -0.86
C LYS A 120 17.45 -30.99 -0.75
N GLY A 121 16.83 -30.55 -1.84
CA GLY A 121 15.39 -30.35 -1.94
C GLY A 121 14.60 -31.65 -1.97
N SER A 122 13.27 -31.53 -2.03
CA SER A 122 12.39 -32.68 -2.16
C SER A 122 12.64 -33.40 -3.48
N LEU A 123 12.64 -34.73 -3.42
CA LEU A 123 12.69 -35.63 -4.59
C LEU A 123 11.31 -36.18 -4.94
N SER A 124 10.27 -35.55 -4.38
CA SER A 124 8.89 -36.00 -4.47
C SER A 124 7.99 -34.93 -5.09
N ILE A 125 6.89 -35.40 -5.68
CA ILE A 125 5.81 -34.57 -6.19
C ILE A 125 4.53 -34.84 -5.41
N TYR A 126 3.71 -33.81 -5.22
CA TYR A 126 2.36 -34.00 -4.73
C TYR A 126 1.47 -34.55 -5.84
N ILE A 127 0.48 -35.36 -5.45
CA ILE A 127 -0.56 -35.87 -6.33
C ILE A 127 -1.90 -35.89 -5.60
N TRP A 128 -2.90 -35.23 -6.17
CA TRP A 128 -4.31 -35.32 -5.81
C TRP A 128 -5.12 -35.89 -6.98
N GLU A 129 -6.21 -36.58 -6.68
CA GLU A 129 -7.13 -37.12 -7.69
C GLU A 129 -8.57 -36.68 -7.42
N SER A 130 -9.34 -36.48 -8.50
CA SER A 130 -10.77 -36.14 -8.45
C SER A 130 -11.52 -36.80 -9.60
N THR A 131 -12.80 -37.12 -9.37
CA THR A 131 -13.73 -37.63 -10.40
C THR A 131 -14.77 -36.60 -10.83
N ASP A 132 -14.71 -35.39 -10.30
CA ASP A 132 -15.70 -34.33 -10.57
C ASP A 132 -15.13 -32.90 -10.57
N LEU A 133 -13.81 -32.72 -10.35
CA LEU A 133 -13.11 -31.43 -10.17
C LEU A 133 -13.48 -30.66 -8.89
N ILE A 134 -14.35 -31.22 -8.05
CA ILE A 134 -14.85 -30.57 -6.84
C ILE A 134 -14.30 -31.27 -5.60
N ASN A 135 -14.45 -32.58 -5.54
CA ASN A 135 -14.04 -33.41 -4.44
C ASN A 135 -12.69 -34.02 -4.78
N TRP A 136 -11.67 -33.60 -4.05
CA TRP A 136 -10.30 -34.07 -4.20
C TRP A 136 -9.97 -35.06 -3.09
N GLY A 137 -9.33 -36.16 -3.45
CA GLY A 137 -8.83 -37.15 -2.49
C GLY A 137 -7.69 -36.60 -1.64
N SER A 138 -7.23 -37.40 -0.67
CA SER A 138 -6.09 -37.04 0.17
C SER A 138 -4.81 -36.83 -0.65
N GLU A 139 -3.96 -35.92 -0.17
CA GLU A 139 -2.65 -35.69 -0.76
C GLU A 139 -1.77 -36.95 -0.71
N ARG A 140 -1.00 -37.16 -1.78
CA ARG A 140 0.01 -38.22 -1.86
C ARG A 140 1.33 -37.58 -2.27
N LEU A 141 2.37 -37.79 -1.47
CA LEU A 141 3.73 -37.35 -1.77
C LEU A 141 4.51 -38.53 -2.33
N ILE A 142 4.84 -38.50 -3.62
CA ILE A 142 5.48 -39.61 -4.34
C ILE A 142 6.89 -39.23 -4.73
N LYS A 143 7.89 -39.98 -4.23
CA LYS A 143 9.29 -39.85 -4.65
C LYS A 143 9.44 -40.37 -6.08
N VAL A 144 9.90 -39.52 -6.99
CA VAL A 144 10.04 -39.85 -8.43
C VAL A 144 11.47 -39.84 -8.92
N GLU A 145 12.43 -39.38 -8.10
CA GLU A 145 13.84 -39.31 -8.47
C GLU A 145 14.76 -39.92 -7.40
N ASN A 146 15.97 -40.30 -7.82
CA ASN A 146 16.96 -40.97 -6.99
C ASN A 146 17.84 -39.98 -6.18
N ASP A 147 18.61 -40.50 -5.22
CA ASP A 147 19.38 -39.69 -4.25
C ASP A 147 20.55 -38.90 -4.85
N GLN A 148 20.89 -39.09 -6.12
CA GLN A 148 21.89 -38.25 -6.80
C GLN A 148 21.31 -36.92 -7.30
N ALA A 149 19.98 -36.80 -7.32
CA ALA A 149 19.31 -35.57 -7.66
C ALA A 149 19.32 -34.59 -6.50
N GLY A 150 19.40 -33.31 -6.82
CA GLY A 150 19.30 -32.24 -5.84
C GLY A 150 17.85 -31.82 -5.52
N MET A 151 16.94 -31.97 -6.49
CA MET A 151 15.54 -31.52 -6.40
C MET A 151 14.66 -32.11 -7.51
N VAL A 152 13.34 -32.00 -7.34
CA VAL A 152 12.31 -32.31 -8.35
C VAL A 152 11.34 -31.13 -8.42
N TRP A 153 11.37 -30.36 -9.53
CA TRP A 153 10.60 -29.12 -9.69
C TRP A 153 9.77 -29.10 -10.99
N ALA A 154 8.74 -28.25 -11.01
CA ALA A 154 7.83 -27.99 -12.12
C ALA A 154 7.28 -29.26 -12.81
N PRO A 155 6.60 -30.16 -12.06
CA PRO A 155 6.06 -31.37 -12.65
C PRO A 155 4.83 -31.09 -13.52
N ASP A 156 4.79 -31.72 -14.69
CA ASP A 156 3.60 -31.74 -15.57
C ASP A 156 3.50 -33.12 -16.26
N ALA A 157 2.35 -33.40 -16.88
CA ALA A 157 2.11 -34.68 -17.54
C ALA A 157 1.29 -34.55 -18.81
N ILE A 158 1.58 -35.44 -19.76
CA ILE A 158 0.82 -35.59 -21.00
C ILE A 158 0.48 -37.05 -21.26
N TRP A 159 -0.74 -37.30 -21.76
CA TRP A 159 -1.16 -38.64 -22.15
C TRP A 159 -0.49 -39.07 -23.46
N ASP A 160 0.18 -40.22 -23.43
CA ASP A 160 0.80 -40.85 -24.58
C ASP A 160 0.01 -42.10 -24.96
N ALA A 161 -0.84 -41.98 -25.97
CA ALA A 161 -1.68 -43.06 -26.47
C ALA A 161 -0.87 -44.20 -27.12
N SER A 162 0.43 -43.99 -27.42
CA SER A 162 1.28 -45.00 -28.06
C SER A 162 1.91 -46.01 -27.08
N LYS A 163 1.65 -45.89 -25.77
CA LYS A 163 2.36 -46.64 -24.71
C LYS A 163 1.44 -47.46 -23.80
N GLY A 164 1.50 -48.80 -23.86
CA GLY A 164 0.86 -49.71 -22.90
C GLY A 164 0.63 -51.14 -23.43
N GLU A 165 0.26 -52.09 -22.56
CA GLU A 165 -0.03 -53.49 -22.93
C GLU A 165 -1.43 -53.68 -23.55
N ILE A 166 -1.51 -54.44 -24.64
CA ILE A 166 -2.72 -54.71 -25.45
C ILE A 166 -3.84 -55.37 -24.62
N PRO A 167 -5.01 -54.73 -24.38
CA PRO A 167 -6.20 -55.43 -23.94
C PRO A 167 -6.89 -56.11 -25.15
N LYS A 168 -7.43 -57.32 -24.95
CA LYS A 168 -8.20 -58.04 -25.98
C LYS A 168 -9.42 -57.20 -26.42
N PRO A 169 -9.73 -57.10 -27.73
CA PRO A 169 -10.81 -56.27 -28.23
C PRO A 169 -12.19 -56.75 -27.74
N VAL A 170 -13.04 -55.82 -27.30
CA VAL A 170 -14.47 -56.01 -27.06
C VAL A 170 -15.21 -55.01 -27.96
N LEU A 171 -16.18 -55.50 -28.74
CA LEU A 171 -17.04 -54.69 -29.59
C LEU A 171 -18.29 -54.25 -28.81
N GLU A 172 -18.53 -52.94 -28.71
CA GLU A 172 -19.84 -52.37 -28.37
C GLU A 172 -20.05 -51.01 -29.08
N GLY A 173 -21.12 -50.91 -29.87
CA GLY A 173 -21.81 -49.65 -30.21
C GLY A 173 -21.13 -48.70 -31.21
N ASP A 174 -21.96 -47.90 -31.88
CA ASP A 174 -21.71 -47.16 -33.13
C ASP A 174 -20.82 -45.90 -32.99
N GLY A 175 -19.83 -45.92 -32.09
CA GLY A 175 -18.92 -44.80 -31.86
C GLY A 175 -17.49 -45.27 -31.59
N TYR A 176 -16.51 -44.62 -32.23
CA TYR A 176 -15.10 -44.84 -31.95
C TYR A 176 -14.79 -44.47 -30.48
N ILE A 177 -14.57 -45.48 -29.63
CA ILE A 177 -13.92 -45.31 -28.33
C ILE A 177 -12.45 -45.68 -28.53
N ASP A 178 -11.54 -44.73 -28.31
CA ASP A 178 -10.11 -45.03 -28.22
C ASP A 178 -9.87 -45.93 -27.00
N THR A 179 -9.59 -47.20 -27.26
CA THR A 179 -9.27 -48.24 -26.25
C THR A 179 -7.76 -48.51 -26.18
N SER A 180 -6.94 -47.63 -26.78
CA SER A 180 -5.49 -47.79 -26.80
C SER A 180 -4.94 -47.82 -25.37
N PRO A 181 -4.07 -48.79 -25.03
CA PRO A 181 -3.40 -48.81 -23.75
C PRO A 181 -2.37 -47.69 -23.78
N GLY A 182 -2.74 -46.52 -23.27
CA GLY A 182 -1.84 -45.38 -23.13
C GLY A 182 -1.30 -45.26 -21.69
N GLN A 183 -0.29 -44.42 -21.52
CA GLN A 183 0.29 -44.08 -20.22
C GLN A 183 0.55 -42.57 -20.18
N TYR A 184 0.59 -42.00 -18.98
CA TYR A 184 1.00 -40.60 -18.78
C TYR A 184 2.52 -40.53 -18.77
N LEU A 185 3.08 -39.69 -19.64
CA LEU A 185 4.46 -39.22 -19.51
C LEU A 185 4.45 -38.07 -18.52
N VAL A 186 5.02 -38.30 -17.34
CA VAL A 186 5.19 -37.28 -16.30
C VAL A 186 6.62 -36.78 -16.35
N HIS A 187 6.82 -35.47 -16.45
CA HIS A 187 8.15 -34.86 -16.51
C HIS A 187 8.36 -33.83 -15.42
N TRP A 188 9.62 -33.57 -15.08
CA TRP A 188 10.04 -32.59 -14.08
C TRP A 188 11.48 -32.15 -14.33
N ALA A 189 11.90 -31.04 -13.72
CA ALA A 189 13.28 -30.58 -13.74
C ALA A 189 14.08 -31.14 -12.57
N SER A 190 15.35 -31.47 -12.81
CA SER A 190 16.28 -31.90 -11.77
C SER A 190 17.74 -31.56 -12.11
N LYS A 191 18.57 -31.42 -11.08
CA LYS A 191 20.02 -31.27 -11.13
C LYS A 191 20.66 -32.49 -10.49
N PHE A 192 21.78 -32.95 -11.05
CA PHE A 192 22.47 -34.14 -10.57
C PHE A 192 23.87 -33.84 -10.06
N TYR A 193 24.25 -34.55 -9.01
CA TYR A 193 25.58 -34.55 -8.44
C TYR A 193 26.34 -35.83 -8.81
N SER A 194 27.68 -35.74 -8.74
CA SER A 194 28.53 -36.91 -8.96
C SER A 194 28.17 -38.04 -7.98
N THR A 195 28.23 -39.29 -8.44
CA THR A 195 28.09 -40.47 -7.55
C THR A 195 29.08 -40.45 -6.38
N SER A 196 30.22 -39.77 -6.54
CA SER A 196 31.23 -39.60 -5.49
C SER A 196 30.94 -38.47 -4.49
N ASP A 197 29.96 -37.60 -4.77
CA ASP A 197 29.57 -36.47 -3.91
C ASP A 197 28.21 -36.74 -3.27
N SER A 198 28.15 -37.72 -2.36
CA SER A 198 26.91 -38.08 -1.66
C SER A 198 26.37 -37.00 -0.71
N GLN A 199 27.12 -35.92 -0.50
CA GLN A 199 26.73 -34.79 0.34
C GLN A 199 26.24 -33.58 -0.46
N HIS A 200 26.28 -33.63 -1.79
CA HIS A 200 25.87 -32.56 -2.72
C HIS A 200 26.57 -31.22 -2.44
N THR A 201 27.86 -31.30 -2.07
CA THR A 201 28.70 -30.15 -1.70
C THR A 201 29.40 -29.51 -2.89
N GLY A 202 29.59 -30.26 -3.98
CA GLY A 202 30.24 -29.80 -5.20
C GLY A 202 29.31 -29.03 -6.15
N THR A 203 29.77 -28.79 -7.36
CA THR A 203 28.98 -28.14 -8.42
C THR A 203 28.06 -29.18 -9.07
N PRO A 204 26.73 -28.97 -9.11
CA PRO A 204 25.83 -29.84 -9.86
C PRO A 204 26.03 -29.70 -11.37
N GLY A 205 25.57 -30.69 -12.13
CA GLY A 205 25.36 -30.52 -13.57
C GLY A 205 24.25 -29.49 -13.87
N ALA A 206 24.12 -29.10 -15.14
CA ALA A 206 23.01 -28.28 -15.62
C ALA A 206 21.65 -28.93 -15.29
N SER A 207 20.62 -28.11 -15.06
CA SER A 207 19.25 -28.61 -14.90
C SER A 207 18.82 -29.35 -16.16
N GLN A 208 18.25 -30.54 -15.99
CA GLN A 208 17.74 -31.39 -17.06
C GLN A 208 16.26 -31.66 -16.84
N ILE A 209 15.54 -31.88 -17.94
CA ILE A 209 14.17 -32.40 -17.86
C ILE A 209 14.23 -33.93 -17.82
N ARG A 210 13.65 -34.48 -16.75
CA ARG A 210 13.48 -35.90 -16.47
C ARG A 210 12.05 -36.31 -16.76
N TYR A 211 11.82 -37.60 -17.00
CA TYR A 211 10.47 -38.14 -17.12
C TYR A 211 10.38 -39.59 -16.65
N ALA A 212 9.16 -40.00 -16.30
CA ALA A 212 8.78 -41.39 -16.09
C ALA A 212 7.36 -41.62 -16.60
N TYR A 213 7.02 -42.87 -16.92
CA TYR A 213 5.66 -43.26 -17.26
C TYR A 213 4.90 -43.77 -16.04
N THR A 214 3.60 -43.47 -16.01
CA THR A 214 2.65 -44.02 -15.05
C THR A 214 1.31 -44.27 -15.71
N SER A 215 0.55 -45.26 -15.23
CA SER A 215 -0.84 -45.49 -15.61
C SER A 215 -1.84 -45.03 -14.54
N ASP A 216 -1.38 -44.77 -13.32
CA ASP A 216 -2.24 -44.59 -12.14
C ASP A 216 -1.79 -43.47 -11.18
N PHE A 217 -0.70 -42.77 -11.51
CA PHE A 217 -0.06 -41.78 -10.66
C PHE A 217 0.28 -42.30 -9.25
N LYS A 218 0.50 -43.61 -9.11
CA LYS A 218 0.97 -44.26 -7.87
C LYS A 218 2.29 -44.97 -8.13
N THR A 219 2.37 -45.68 -9.24
CA THR A 219 3.53 -46.44 -9.67
C THR A 219 4.14 -45.78 -10.89
N PHE A 220 5.46 -45.58 -10.84
CA PHE A 220 6.21 -44.91 -11.89
C PHE A 220 7.30 -45.86 -12.39
N THR A 221 7.58 -45.83 -13.69
CA THR A 221 8.80 -46.44 -14.23
C THR A 221 10.03 -45.73 -13.69
N SER A 222 11.21 -46.34 -13.83
CA SER A 222 12.47 -45.65 -13.51
C SER A 222 12.61 -44.36 -14.34
N PRO A 223 13.08 -43.25 -13.74
CA PRO A 223 13.18 -41.97 -14.42
C PRO A 223 14.28 -41.97 -15.48
N GLN A 224 13.97 -41.35 -16.62
CA GLN A 224 14.86 -41.21 -17.78
C GLN A 224 15.05 -39.72 -18.13
N THR A 225 16.09 -39.39 -18.90
CA THR A 225 16.30 -38.01 -19.38
C THR A 225 15.40 -37.75 -20.59
N LEU A 226 14.54 -36.74 -20.52
CA LEU A 226 13.78 -36.26 -21.68
C LEU A 226 14.61 -35.23 -22.46
N ILE A 227 15.21 -34.28 -21.75
CA ILE A 227 16.00 -33.20 -22.34
C ILE A 227 17.31 -33.07 -21.55
N ALA A 228 18.39 -33.55 -22.16
CA ALA A 228 19.76 -33.33 -21.73
C ALA A 228 20.27 -32.04 -22.39
N ALA A 229 19.74 -30.88 -22.00
CA ALA A 229 20.15 -29.64 -22.63
C ALA A 229 21.56 -29.24 -22.17
N SER A 230 22.38 -28.73 -23.10
CA SER A 230 23.63 -28.03 -22.77
C SER A 230 23.38 -26.73 -22.02
N THR A 231 22.15 -26.22 -22.11
CA THR A 231 21.66 -25.01 -21.47
C THR A 231 20.68 -25.41 -20.36
N PRO A 232 20.79 -24.89 -19.13
CA PRO A 232 19.89 -25.32 -18.06
C PRO A 232 18.43 -24.95 -18.37
N VAL A 233 17.54 -25.94 -18.22
CA VAL A 233 16.08 -25.79 -18.41
C VAL A 233 15.37 -26.26 -17.15
N ILE A 234 14.40 -25.48 -16.67
CA ILE A 234 13.56 -25.84 -15.52
C ILE A 234 12.11 -26.01 -15.99
N ASP A 235 11.47 -24.96 -16.49
CA ASP A 235 10.07 -25.05 -16.88
C ASP A 235 9.89 -25.59 -18.30
N LEU A 236 9.01 -26.58 -18.44
CA LEU A 236 8.59 -27.19 -19.69
C LEU A 236 7.06 -27.27 -19.71
N ALA A 237 6.43 -26.74 -20.75
CA ALA A 237 5.02 -27.02 -21.05
C ALA A 237 4.93 -27.72 -22.41
N ILE A 238 4.22 -28.86 -22.48
CA ILE A 238 3.99 -29.60 -23.71
C ILE A 238 2.52 -29.49 -24.10
N LEU A 239 2.25 -29.04 -25.32
CA LEU A 239 0.91 -28.91 -25.87
C LEU A 239 0.76 -29.81 -27.10
N GLN A 240 -0.19 -30.73 -27.09
CA GLN A 240 -0.57 -31.46 -28.30
C GLN A 240 -1.29 -30.51 -29.27
N LEU A 241 -1.01 -30.66 -30.56
CA LEU A 241 -1.57 -29.83 -31.62
C LEU A 241 -2.37 -30.68 -32.63
N PRO A 242 -3.60 -31.12 -32.28
CA PRO A 242 -4.40 -32.00 -33.14
C PRO A 242 -4.66 -31.43 -34.53
N GLN A 243 -4.69 -30.10 -34.67
CA GLN A 243 -4.90 -29.42 -35.95
C GLN A 243 -3.78 -29.67 -36.97
N TYR A 244 -2.63 -30.16 -36.53
CA TYR A 244 -1.50 -30.51 -37.41
C TYR A 244 -1.27 -32.03 -37.54
N GLY A 245 -1.97 -32.85 -36.74
CA GLY A 245 -1.86 -34.31 -36.74
C GLY A 245 -1.89 -34.89 -35.33
N ALA A 246 -2.23 -36.18 -35.22
CA ALA A 246 -2.34 -36.86 -33.92
C ALA A 246 -1.01 -36.93 -33.14
N ASN A 247 0.12 -36.89 -33.85
CA ASN A 247 1.48 -36.93 -33.28
C ASN A 247 2.20 -35.57 -33.34
N SER A 248 1.45 -34.47 -33.51
CA SER A 248 2.01 -33.12 -33.53
C SER A 248 1.95 -32.48 -32.16
N TYR A 249 3.06 -31.88 -31.73
CA TYR A 249 3.23 -31.27 -30.41
C TYR A 249 4.03 -29.96 -30.53
N ALA A 250 3.70 -29.00 -29.68
CA ALA A 250 4.59 -27.89 -29.33
C ALA A 250 5.12 -28.09 -27.92
N ARG A 251 6.33 -27.62 -27.67
CA ARG A 251 6.89 -27.48 -26.34
C ARG A 251 7.41 -26.07 -26.13
N PHE A 252 7.20 -25.56 -24.92
CA PHE A 252 7.63 -24.24 -24.49
C PHE A 252 8.62 -24.43 -23.37
N LEU A 253 9.82 -23.89 -23.55
CA LEU A 253 10.96 -24.17 -22.68
C LEU A 253 11.50 -22.86 -22.13
N LYS A 254 11.81 -22.91 -20.84
CA LYS A 254 12.48 -21.84 -20.12
C LYS A 254 13.99 -22.05 -20.16
N ASP A 255 14.69 -21.12 -20.83
CA ASP A 255 16.15 -21.03 -20.80
C ASP A 255 16.57 -20.22 -19.56
N GLU A 256 17.24 -20.88 -18.61
CA GLU A 256 17.73 -20.29 -17.37
C GLU A 256 19.00 -19.44 -17.54
N SER A 257 19.74 -19.64 -18.65
CA SER A 257 20.98 -18.91 -18.93
C SER A 257 20.71 -17.54 -19.55
N ALA A 258 19.68 -17.45 -20.38
CA ALA A 258 19.30 -16.24 -21.12
C ALA A 258 18.01 -15.59 -20.59
N SER A 259 17.44 -16.15 -19.52
CA SER A 259 16.21 -15.70 -18.88
C SER A 259 15.04 -15.51 -19.87
N LEU A 260 14.92 -16.39 -20.86
CA LEU A 260 13.92 -16.30 -21.95
C LEU A 260 13.11 -17.58 -22.11
N VAL A 261 11.97 -17.47 -22.80
CA VAL A 261 11.16 -18.62 -23.23
C VAL A 261 11.23 -18.74 -24.75
N TYR A 262 11.38 -19.96 -25.24
CA TYR A 262 11.28 -20.29 -26.66
C TYR A 262 10.32 -21.47 -26.88
N MET A 263 9.87 -21.64 -28.13
CA MET A 263 9.04 -22.79 -28.52
C MET A 263 9.72 -23.68 -29.56
N GLU A 264 9.43 -24.96 -29.48
CA GLU A 264 9.78 -25.95 -30.50
C GLU A 264 8.56 -26.78 -30.86
N ARG A 265 8.58 -27.36 -32.07
CA ARG A 265 7.50 -28.18 -32.61
C ARG A 265 8.05 -29.49 -33.14
N SER A 266 7.30 -30.57 -32.90
CA SER A 266 7.51 -31.90 -33.46
C SER A 266 6.23 -32.36 -34.15
N ASP A 267 6.35 -33.00 -35.32
CA ASP A 267 5.22 -33.58 -36.06
C ASP A 267 5.27 -35.12 -36.13
N ASN A 268 6.26 -35.72 -35.46
CA ASN A 268 6.49 -37.17 -35.42
C ASN A 268 6.58 -37.72 -33.99
N GLY A 269 5.92 -37.06 -33.03
CA GLY A 269 5.74 -37.55 -31.66
C GLY A 269 6.58 -36.84 -30.59
N LEU A 270 6.33 -37.19 -29.32
CA LEU A 270 7.01 -36.63 -28.13
C LEU A 270 8.54 -36.85 -28.15
N PHE A 271 8.98 -37.99 -28.68
CA PHE A 271 10.40 -38.34 -28.86
C PHE A 271 10.87 -38.16 -30.31
N GLY A 272 10.10 -37.40 -31.10
CA GLY A 272 10.38 -37.10 -32.48
C GLY A 272 11.45 -36.02 -32.67
N THR A 273 11.51 -35.48 -33.89
CA THR A 273 12.41 -34.40 -34.25
C THR A 273 11.77 -33.07 -33.89
N TRP A 274 12.39 -32.35 -32.95
CA TRP A 274 11.97 -31.02 -32.54
C TRP A 274 12.65 -29.95 -33.38
N THR A 275 11.86 -29.02 -33.92
CA THR A 275 12.33 -27.89 -34.72
C THR A 275 11.88 -26.58 -34.09
N ARG A 276 12.74 -25.55 -34.11
CA ARG A 276 12.43 -24.22 -33.59
C ARG A 276 11.93 -23.31 -34.71
N PRO A 277 10.63 -22.95 -34.75
CA PRO A 277 10.12 -22.02 -35.76
C PRO A 277 10.83 -20.66 -35.63
N GLY A 278 11.34 -20.13 -36.75
CA GLY A 278 12.17 -18.92 -36.76
C GLY A 278 13.68 -19.15 -36.56
N GLY A 279 14.12 -20.41 -36.40
CA GLY A 279 15.54 -20.78 -36.28
C GLY A 279 16.05 -20.84 -34.84
N ALA A 280 17.29 -21.30 -34.66
CA ALA A 280 17.86 -21.64 -33.34
C ALA A 280 17.93 -20.47 -32.34
N SER A 281 17.94 -19.21 -32.80
CA SER A 281 17.97 -18.01 -31.96
C SER A 281 16.58 -17.42 -31.70
N ALA A 282 15.51 -18.00 -32.23
CA ALA A 282 14.16 -17.50 -32.01
C ALA A 282 13.72 -17.73 -30.55
N TRP A 283 13.07 -16.73 -29.98
CA TRP A 283 12.46 -16.76 -28.65
C TRP A 283 11.11 -16.05 -28.69
N ILE A 284 10.30 -16.23 -27.65
CA ILE A 284 8.97 -15.64 -27.52
C ILE A 284 9.03 -14.36 -26.68
N HIS A 285 9.57 -14.47 -25.46
CA HIS A 285 9.78 -13.33 -24.58
C HIS A 285 11.01 -13.53 -23.67
N THR A 286 11.56 -12.44 -23.15
CA THR A 286 12.66 -12.42 -22.16
C THR A 286 12.16 -11.93 -20.79
N GLN A 287 12.96 -12.05 -19.72
CA GLN A 287 12.59 -11.66 -18.35
C GLN A 287 11.39 -12.42 -17.77
N VAL A 288 11.16 -13.64 -18.27
CA VAL A 288 10.06 -14.51 -17.85
C VAL A 288 10.60 -15.66 -17.00
N GLU A 289 9.85 -16.07 -15.99
CA GLU A 289 10.18 -17.16 -15.07
C GLU A 289 9.74 -18.51 -15.63
N GLY A 290 8.59 -18.62 -16.30
CA GLY A 290 8.12 -19.90 -16.85
C GLY A 290 6.95 -19.75 -17.83
N PRO A 291 6.72 -20.73 -18.73
CA PRO A 291 5.58 -20.75 -19.65
C PRO A 291 4.51 -21.79 -19.28
N TYR A 292 3.25 -21.51 -19.65
CA TYR A 292 2.21 -22.54 -19.78
C TYR A 292 1.29 -22.27 -20.96
N ALA A 293 0.98 -23.30 -21.76
CA ALA A 293 0.22 -23.14 -23.01
C ALA A 293 -1.02 -24.04 -23.07
N TYR A 294 -2.10 -23.53 -23.66
CA TYR A 294 -3.36 -24.26 -23.86
C TYR A 294 -4.10 -23.79 -25.11
N LEU A 295 -4.97 -24.65 -25.65
CA LEU A 295 -5.76 -24.37 -26.84
C LEU A 295 -6.96 -23.45 -26.53
N ASP A 296 -7.35 -22.63 -27.50
CA ASP A 296 -8.56 -21.82 -27.44
C ASP A 296 -9.79 -22.65 -27.83
N ASN A 297 -10.82 -22.65 -26.98
CA ASN A 297 -12.10 -23.35 -27.20
C ASN A 297 -12.90 -22.77 -28.37
N GLN A 298 -12.69 -21.50 -28.72
CA GLN A 298 -13.51 -20.76 -29.70
C GLN A 298 -12.85 -20.74 -31.07
N VAL A 299 -11.54 -20.44 -31.14
CA VAL A 299 -10.82 -20.26 -32.41
C VAL A 299 -9.92 -21.46 -32.69
N ASN A 300 -10.25 -22.23 -33.74
CA ASN A 300 -9.52 -23.45 -34.06
C ASN A 300 -8.04 -23.16 -34.34
N GLY A 301 -7.16 -23.92 -33.70
CA GLY A 301 -5.71 -23.81 -33.84
C GLY A 301 -5.07 -22.60 -33.15
N LYS A 302 -5.84 -21.72 -32.50
CA LYS A 302 -5.32 -20.64 -31.67
C LYS A 302 -4.79 -21.20 -30.35
N VAL A 303 -3.59 -20.76 -29.97
CA VAL A 303 -2.93 -21.10 -28.71
C VAL A 303 -2.89 -19.87 -27.82
N ASN A 304 -3.23 -20.06 -26.55
CA ASN A 304 -3.00 -19.11 -25.47
C ASN A 304 -1.75 -19.55 -24.70
N LEU A 305 -0.85 -18.62 -24.42
CA LEU A 305 0.41 -18.84 -23.71
C LEU A 305 0.48 -17.86 -22.54
N LEU A 306 0.59 -18.39 -21.33
CA LEU A 306 0.86 -17.60 -20.13
C LEU A 306 2.36 -17.57 -19.90
N LEU A 307 2.92 -16.37 -19.73
CA LEU A 307 4.32 -16.17 -19.37
C LEU A 307 4.40 -15.52 -17.99
N ASP A 308 5.02 -16.20 -17.03
CA ASP A 308 5.22 -15.68 -15.67
C ASP A 308 6.39 -14.68 -15.68
N TYR A 309 6.26 -13.53 -15.04
CA TYR A 309 7.30 -12.48 -15.04
C TYR A 309 7.98 -12.35 -13.68
N TYR A 310 9.31 -12.31 -13.69
CA TYR A 310 10.09 -12.12 -12.47
C TYR A 310 9.71 -10.82 -11.75
N GLY A 311 9.40 -10.92 -10.46
CA GLY A 311 9.20 -9.77 -9.57
C GLY A 311 8.06 -8.83 -9.97
N SER A 312 7.15 -9.27 -10.84
CA SER A 312 6.02 -8.49 -11.35
C SER A 312 4.69 -9.00 -10.80
N ASP A 313 3.59 -8.65 -11.45
CA ASP A 313 2.22 -9.06 -11.13
C ASP A 313 1.86 -10.46 -11.66
N GLY A 314 2.85 -11.34 -11.87
CA GLY A 314 2.66 -12.74 -12.26
C GLY A 314 2.45 -12.96 -13.76
N TYR A 315 1.59 -13.92 -14.09
CA TYR A 315 1.30 -14.33 -15.46
C TYR A 315 0.76 -13.21 -16.37
N ARG A 316 1.28 -13.15 -17.60
CA ARG A 316 0.73 -12.34 -18.69
C ARG A 316 0.33 -13.24 -19.88
N PRO A 317 -0.88 -13.10 -20.42
CA PRO A 317 -1.33 -13.88 -21.56
C PRO A 317 -0.78 -13.34 -22.88
N PHE A 318 -0.43 -14.27 -23.76
CA PHE A 318 -0.09 -14.07 -25.16
C PHE A 318 -0.92 -15.02 -26.00
N THR A 319 -1.17 -14.67 -27.26
CA THR A 319 -1.92 -15.53 -28.18
C THR A 319 -1.22 -15.66 -29.51
N SER A 320 -1.41 -16.81 -30.15
CA SER A 320 -0.91 -17.07 -31.51
C SER A 320 -1.91 -17.92 -32.29
N THR A 321 -2.15 -17.54 -33.54
CA THR A 321 -2.85 -18.38 -34.54
C THR A 321 -1.87 -19.00 -35.55
N ASN A 322 -0.57 -18.68 -35.47
CA ASN A 322 0.45 -19.15 -36.38
C ASN A 322 1.76 -19.48 -35.65
N LEU A 323 1.79 -20.69 -35.10
CA LEU A 323 2.96 -21.23 -34.39
C LEU A 323 4.18 -21.44 -35.31
N ASN A 324 3.96 -21.67 -36.62
CA ASN A 324 5.05 -21.85 -37.58
C ASN A 324 5.84 -20.57 -37.83
N ALA A 325 5.22 -19.41 -37.61
CA ALA A 325 5.90 -18.13 -37.68
C ALA A 325 6.50 -17.69 -36.33
N ASN A 326 6.29 -18.45 -35.24
CA ASN A 326 6.57 -18.01 -33.87
C ASN A 326 5.98 -16.61 -33.58
N ALA A 327 4.76 -16.34 -34.09
CA ALA A 327 4.14 -15.02 -34.03
C ALA A 327 3.21 -14.92 -32.82
N TRP A 328 3.61 -14.14 -31.81
CA TRP A 328 2.88 -13.96 -30.56
C TRP A 328 2.40 -12.51 -30.40
N VAL A 329 1.18 -12.35 -29.92
CA VAL A 329 0.56 -11.04 -29.66
C VAL A 329 0.10 -10.99 -28.21
N ASP A 330 0.27 -9.84 -27.56
CA ASP A 330 -0.25 -9.60 -26.22
C ASP A 330 -1.75 -9.92 -26.13
N GLY A 331 -2.12 -10.68 -25.11
CA GLY A 331 -3.52 -10.95 -24.78
C GLY A 331 -4.15 -9.81 -23.99
N ASP A 332 -5.47 -9.67 -24.06
CA ASP A 332 -6.21 -8.74 -23.19
C ASP A 332 -6.05 -9.14 -21.72
N ARG A 333 -5.53 -8.20 -20.92
CA ARG A 333 -5.26 -8.36 -19.49
C ARG A 333 -6.31 -7.72 -18.59
N THR A 334 -7.31 -7.04 -19.16
CA THR A 334 -8.26 -6.21 -18.42
C THR A 334 -8.95 -7.00 -17.30
N ASN A 335 -9.25 -8.28 -17.55
CA ASN A 335 -9.92 -9.17 -16.59
C ASN A 335 -9.10 -10.44 -16.30
N PHE A 336 -7.78 -10.40 -16.50
CA PHE A 336 -6.90 -11.51 -16.14
C PHE A 336 -6.34 -11.26 -14.72
N PRO A 337 -6.42 -12.25 -13.80
CA PRO A 337 -6.00 -12.03 -12.41
C PRO A 337 -4.49 -11.77 -12.29
N THR A 338 -4.13 -10.87 -11.37
CA THR A 338 -2.74 -10.57 -11.03
C THR A 338 -2.23 -11.45 -9.89
N TYR A 339 -0.91 -11.58 -9.78
CA TYR A 339 -0.16 -12.34 -8.76
C TYR A 339 -0.24 -13.87 -8.87
N LEU A 340 -0.89 -14.39 -9.92
CA LEU A 340 -0.83 -15.81 -10.25
C LEU A 340 0.58 -16.17 -10.67
N ARG A 341 1.13 -17.21 -10.03
CA ARG A 341 2.44 -17.79 -10.32
C ARG A 341 2.25 -19.20 -10.86
N HIS A 342 3.26 -19.69 -11.59
CA HIS A 342 3.29 -20.94 -12.36
C HIS A 342 2.14 -21.92 -12.10
N GLY A 343 1.45 -22.32 -13.14
CA GLY A 343 0.24 -23.12 -13.05
C GLY A 343 -0.34 -23.41 -14.42
N SER A 344 -1.50 -24.05 -14.43
CA SER A 344 -2.06 -24.74 -15.58
C SER A 344 -3.52 -24.37 -15.85
N VAL A 345 -3.97 -24.56 -17.09
CA VAL A 345 -5.34 -24.24 -17.52
C VAL A 345 -5.88 -25.35 -18.41
N ILE A 346 -7.10 -25.82 -18.14
CA ILE A 346 -7.83 -26.77 -18.99
C ILE A 346 -9.17 -26.21 -19.43
N GLY A 347 -9.63 -26.59 -20.63
CA GLY A 347 -10.99 -26.35 -21.07
C GLY A 347 -11.98 -27.29 -20.36
N ILE A 348 -13.18 -26.79 -20.04
CA ILE A 348 -14.21 -27.54 -19.33
C ILE A 348 -15.59 -27.42 -20.01
N ASN A 349 -16.39 -28.48 -19.88
CA ASN A 349 -17.75 -28.52 -20.39
C ASN A 349 -18.75 -27.84 -19.43
N GLN A 350 -20.00 -27.67 -19.90
CA GLN A 350 -21.05 -26.98 -19.15
C GLN A 350 -21.32 -27.59 -17.78
N ALA A 351 -21.41 -28.92 -17.70
CA ALA A 351 -21.68 -29.60 -16.43
C ALA A 351 -20.61 -29.33 -15.37
N ARG A 352 -19.32 -29.28 -15.76
CA ARG A 352 -18.21 -28.98 -14.85
C ARG A 352 -18.14 -27.50 -14.50
N TYR A 353 -18.34 -26.62 -15.48
CA TYR A 353 -18.39 -25.17 -15.26
C TYR A 353 -19.47 -24.82 -14.22
N ASP A 354 -20.68 -25.36 -14.38
CA ASP A 354 -21.79 -25.13 -13.46
C ASP A 354 -21.54 -25.72 -12.08
N ALA A 355 -20.96 -26.93 -12.00
CA ALA A 355 -20.63 -27.55 -10.72
C ALA A 355 -19.59 -26.75 -9.91
N LEU A 356 -18.52 -26.28 -10.57
CA LEU A 356 -17.49 -25.44 -9.96
C LEU A 356 -18.06 -24.11 -9.49
N ASN A 357 -18.87 -23.48 -10.35
CA ASN A 357 -19.52 -22.22 -10.04
C ASN A 357 -20.56 -22.37 -8.91
N ALA A 358 -21.32 -23.46 -8.88
CA ALA A 358 -22.28 -23.74 -7.81
C ALA A 358 -21.60 -24.01 -6.45
N LYS A 359 -20.49 -24.75 -6.45
CA LYS A 359 -19.77 -25.09 -5.22
C LYS A 359 -18.99 -23.91 -4.64
N TRP A 360 -18.27 -23.19 -5.49
CA TRP A 360 -17.25 -22.23 -5.07
C TRP A 360 -17.40 -20.84 -5.69
N GLY A 361 -18.27 -20.68 -6.69
CA GLY A 361 -18.48 -19.40 -7.37
C GLY A 361 -19.24 -18.36 -6.55
N ALA A 362 -20.01 -18.77 -5.54
CA ALA A 362 -20.74 -17.86 -4.63
C ALA A 362 -19.91 -17.38 -3.42
N HIS A 363 -18.68 -17.89 -3.25
CA HIS A 363 -17.83 -17.59 -2.09
C HIS A 363 -16.51 -16.90 -2.46
N ALA A 364 -16.20 -16.73 -3.75
CA ALA A 364 -15.16 -15.80 -4.19
C ALA A 364 -15.52 -14.37 -3.73
N PRO A 365 -14.65 -13.60 -3.04
CA PRO A 365 -14.57 -12.19 -3.33
C PRO A 365 -14.17 -12.15 -4.81
N PRO A 366 -15.01 -11.59 -5.68
CA PRO A 366 -14.68 -11.50 -7.08
C PRO A 366 -13.38 -10.69 -7.28
N ASP A 367 -12.21 -11.35 -7.30
CA ASP A 367 -10.87 -10.75 -7.25
C ASP A 367 -10.63 -9.73 -6.11
N THR A 368 -9.39 -9.61 -5.67
CA THR A 368 -8.87 -8.40 -5.01
C THR A 368 -8.79 -7.19 -5.98
N ALA A 369 -9.56 -7.22 -7.09
CA ALA A 369 -9.73 -6.13 -8.06
C ALA A 369 -10.96 -6.22 -9.01
N ALA A 370 -11.75 -7.31 -9.08
CA ALA A 370 -12.82 -7.48 -10.07
C ALA A 370 -14.18 -7.80 -9.43
N LYS A 371 -14.52 -7.13 -8.32
CA LYS A 371 -15.83 -7.27 -7.68
C LYS A 371 -16.86 -6.43 -8.40
N HIS A 372 -17.57 -7.07 -9.34
CA HIS A 372 -18.34 -6.41 -10.40
C HIS A 372 -17.41 -5.55 -11.29
N PRO A 373 -17.70 -5.31 -12.59
CA PRO A 373 -17.12 -4.12 -13.21
C PRO A 373 -17.63 -2.94 -12.38
N ARG A 374 -16.78 -2.45 -11.48
CA ARG A 374 -17.05 -1.25 -10.69
C ARG A 374 -17.38 -0.18 -11.71
N LEU A 375 -18.58 0.39 -11.61
CA LEU A 375 -19.05 1.39 -12.56
C LEU A 375 -17.97 2.44 -12.75
N THR A 376 -17.61 2.69 -14.00
CA THR A 376 -16.71 3.78 -14.40
C THR A 376 -17.32 5.11 -13.96
N ALA A 377 -16.50 6.16 -13.88
CA ALA A 377 -16.97 7.50 -13.58
C ALA A 377 -18.07 7.96 -14.55
N ALA A 378 -17.96 7.57 -15.83
CA ALA A 378 -18.96 7.84 -16.85
C ALA A 378 -20.28 7.11 -16.57
N GLU A 379 -20.24 5.83 -16.20
CA GLU A 379 -21.44 5.06 -15.86
C GLU A 379 -22.10 5.57 -14.58
N VAL A 380 -21.32 5.92 -13.56
CA VAL A 380 -21.84 6.48 -12.29
C VAL A 380 -22.54 7.82 -12.51
N THR A 381 -21.93 8.72 -13.29
CA THR A 381 -22.51 10.04 -13.60
C THR A 381 -23.75 9.95 -14.48
N ALA A 382 -23.89 8.88 -15.27
CA ALA A 382 -25.07 8.62 -16.09
C ALA A 382 -26.26 8.02 -15.31
N LEU A 383 -26.08 7.63 -14.04
CA LEU A 383 -27.18 7.05 -13.25
C LEU A 383 -28.28 8.10 -12.98
N PRO A 384 -29.57 7.72 -13.08
CA PRO A 384 -30.69 8.62 -12.78
C PRO A 384 -30.65 9.19 -11.35
N SER A 385 -30.04 8.46 -10.40
CA SER A 385 -29.89 8.89 -9.01
C SER A 385 -28.73 9.87 -8.78
N TYR A 386 -27.86 10.12 -9.78
CA TYR A 386 -26.68 10.99 -9.63
C TYR A 386 -27.03 12.46 -9.28
N PRO A 387 -28.08 13.09 -9.82
CA PRO A 387 -28.52 14.43 -9.38
C PRO A 387 -28.99 14.48 -7.90
N SER A 388 -29.17 13.32 -7.26
CA SER A 388 -29.67 13.17 -5.90
C SER A 388 -28.59 12.76 -4.88
N VAL A 389 -27.30 12.89 -5.23
CA VAL A 389 -26.15 12.50 -4.39
C VAL A 389 -26.09 13.29 -3.07
N THR A 390 -26.17 14.61 -3.14
CA THR A 390 -26.18 15.50 -1.98
C THR A 390 -27.60 15.94 -1.64
N TRP A 391 -28.04 15.64 -0.42
CA TRP A 391 -29.37 16.01 0.07
C TRP A 391 -29.48 17.51 0.38
N LYS A 392 -30.58 18.13 -0.04
CA LYS A 392 -30.88 19.57 0.16
C LYS A 392 -31.52 19.84 1.52
N LEU A 393 -30.85 19.38 2.57
CA LEU A 393 -31.17 19.66 3.96
C LEU A 393 -30.93 21.15 4.25
N GLN A 394 -31.98 21.89 4.61
CA GLN A 394 -31.89 23.31 4.91
C GLN A 394 -31.38 23.53 6.34
N PRO A 395 -30.25 24.21 6.54
CA PRO A 395 -29.77 24.52 7.88
C PRO A 395 -30.70 25.53 8.57
N THR A 396 -30.81 25.42 9.89
CA THR A 396 -31.52 26.42 10.71
C THR A 396 -30.69 27.70 10.85
N GLN A 397 -29.37 27.55 10.88
CA GLN A 397 -28.39 28.65 10.86
C GLN A 397 -27.20 28.24 10.00
N GLU A 398 -26.66 29.16 9.22
CA GLU A 398 -25.45 28.92 8.43
C GLU A 398 -24.60 30.19 8.36
N GLY A 399 -23.31 30.04 8.06
CA GLY A 399 -22.44 31.18 7.89
C GLY A 399 -21.02 30.87 7.49
N LYS A 400 -20.24 31.94 7.40
CA LYS A 400 -18.77 31.89 7.32
C LYS A 400 -18.20 32.69 8.49
N LEU A 401 -17.50 32.01 9.38
CA LEU A 401 -16.87 32.62 10.54
C LEU A 401 -15.39 32.89 10.26
N LYS A 402 -14.93 34.11 10.51
CA LYS A 402 -13.49 34.41 10.54
C LYS A 402 -12.90 33.86 11.82
N VAL A 403 -11.93 32.96 11.70
CA VAL A 403 -11.20 32.37 12.83
C VAL A 403 -9.70 32.58 12.69
N ALA A 404 -8.95 32.17 13.72
CA ALA A 404 -7.48 32.13 13.72
C ALA A 404 -6.82 33.52 13.61
N GLU A 405 -7.49 34.56 14.09
CA GLU A 405 -6.87 35.87 14.25
C GLU A 405 -5.64 35.77 15.16
N GLY A 406 -4.48 36.26 14.70
CA GLY A 406 -3.20 36.09 15.40
C GLY A 406 -2.57 34.69 15.31
N ARG A 407 -3.22 33.71 14.65
CA ARG A 407 -2.72 32.33 14.43
C ARG A 407 -2.48 32.00 12.95
N GLY A 408 -2.30 33.02 12.11
CA GLY A 408 -2.16 32.90 10.65
C GLY A 408 -3.45 33.10 9.85
N GLY A 409 -4.55 33.48 10.51
CA GLY A 409 -5.78 34.01 9.90
C GLY A 409 -5.79 35.56 9.82
N PRO A 410 -6.96 36.19 9.59
CA PRO A 410 -8.28 35.58 9.63
C PRO A 410 -8.54 34.67 8.42
N LEU A 411 -9.14 33.51 8.68
CA LEU A 411 -9.61 32.58 7.65
C LEU A 411 -11.08 32.25 7.87
N ASN A 412 -11.85 32.16 6.80
CA ASN A 412 -13.28 31.90 6.86
C ASN A 412 -13.57 30.39 6.92
N ILE A 413 -14.21 29.94 8.00
CA ILE A 413 -14.75 28.59 8.16
C ILE A 413 -16.25 28.59 7.82
N SER A 414 -16.65 27.78 6.85
CA SER A 414 -18.05 27.60 6.48
C SER A 414 -18.72 26.54 7.35
N TRP A 415 -19.81 26.92 8.01
CA TRP A 415 -20.51 26.09 9.00
C TRP A 415 -22.02 26.15 8.82
N GLU A 416 -22.70 25.09 9.28
CA GLU A 416 -24.15 24.92 9.24
C GLU A 416 -24.61 24.26 10.55
N VAL A 417 -25.70 24.75 11.14
CA VAL A 417 -26.40 24.14 12.28
C VAL A 417 -27.76 23.68 11.80
N HIS A 418 -28.07 22.40 12.03
CA HIS A 418 -29.35 21.79 11.72
C HIS A 418 -30.09 21.41 13.02
N GLY A 419 -31.39 21.70 13.07
CA GLY A 419 -32.21 21.55 14.26
C GLY A 419 -32.16 22.76 15.20
N THR A 420 -32.99 22.71 16.24
CA THR A 420 -33.18 23.73 17.28
C THR A 420 -33.21 23.14 18.68
N GLY A 421 -32.94 21.84 18.81
CA GLY A 421 -33.06 21.13 20.07
C GLY A 421 -31.97 21.45 21.08
N LYS A 422 -32.22 21.09 22.34
CA LYS A 422 -31.36 21.46 23.48
C LYS A 422 -30.02 20.72 23.49
N THR A 423 -29.94 19.55 22.87
CA THR A 423 -28.72 18.73 22.85
C THR A 423 -27.79 19.21 21.73
N LYS A 424 -26.66 19.80 22.09
CA LYS A 424 -25.72 20.41 21.13
C LYS A 424 -24.64 19.42 20.71
N VAL A 425 -24.52 19.18 19.40
CA VAL A 425 -23.59 18.19 18.84
C VAL A 425 -22.67 18.87 17.84
N ILE A 426 -21.36 18.65 17.96
CA ILE A 426 -20.34 19.10 17.01
C ILE A 426 -19.78 17.88 16.27
N ALA A 427 -19.92 17.85 14.95
CA ALA A 427 -19.46 16.76 14.10
C ALA A 427 -18.27 17.20 13.22
N ILE A 428 -17.12 16.57 13.44
CA ILE A 428 -15.83 16.97 12.85
C ILE A 428 -15.45 16.00 11.72
N THR A 429 -15.32 16.50 10.49
CA THR A 429 -15.02 15.70 9.29
C THR A 429 -13.58 15.18 9.25
N GLY A 430 -13.40 14.06 8.54
CA GLY A 430 -12.08 13.47 8.25
C GLY A 430 -11.33 14.15 7.11
N LEU A 431 -10.16 13.60 6.77
CA LEU A 431 -9.27 14.11 5.72
C LEU A 431 -9.99 14.23 4.38
N GLY A 432 -9.97 15.42 3.76
CA GLY A 432 -10.52 15.65 2.42
C GLY A 432 -12.05 15.54 2.31
N ALA A 433 -12.76 15.39 3.43
CA ALA A 433 -14.22 15.37 3.48
C ALA A 433 -14.79 16.78 3.71
N ASN A 434 -15.91 17.09 3.06
CA ASN A 434 -16.69 18.31 3.29
C ASN A 434 -17.91 18.01 4.18
N LYS A 435 -18.67 19.05 4.54
CA LYS A 435 -19.91 18.94 5.35
C LYS A 435 -20.88 17.84 4.89
N ALA A 436 -21.00 17.62 3.58
CA ALA A 436 -21.92 16.64 3.01
C ALA A 436 -21.59 15.18 3.43
N ALA A 437 -20.38 14.91 3.91
CA ALA A 437 -20.03 13.62 4.49
C ALA A 437 -20.92 13.24 5.71
N TRP A 438 -21.47 14.24 6.40
CA TRP A 438 -22.36 14.05 7.56
C TRP A 438 -23.85 13.97 7.21
N GLN A 439 -24.24 14.03 5.92
CA GLN A 439 -25.65 14.17 5.54
C GLN A 439 -26.60 13.12 6.15
N ARG A 440 -26.10 11.89 6.38
CA ARG A 440 -26.85 10.80 7.04
C ARG A 440 -27.22 11.16 8.49
N GLN A 441 -26.23 11.56 9.27
CA GLN A 441 -26.43 11.99 10.65
C GLN A 441 -27.15 13.34 10.73
N THR A 442 -26.92 14.25 9.79
CA THR A 442 -27.65 15.52 9.71
C THR A 442 -29.12 15.29 9.44
N LEU A 443 -29.50 14.38 8.53
CA LEU A 443 -30.89 13.99 8.31
C LEU A 443 -31.49 13.44 9.61
N ARG A 444 -30.81 12.47 10.23
CA ARG A 444 -31.32 11.79 11.42
C ARG A 444 -31.49 12.71 12.62
N PHE A 445 -30.43 13.41 13.01
CA PHE A 445 -30.40 14.21 14.24
C PHE A 445 -30.83 15.66 14.02
N GLY A 446 -30.43 16.27 12.90
CA GLY A 446 -30.71 17.67 12.60
C GLY A 446 -32.11 17.94 12.05
N HIS A 447 -32.75 16.94 11.41
CA HIS A 447 -34.05 17.12 10.75
C HIS A 447 -35.14 16.24 11.34
N GLU A 448 -34.98 14.91 11.36
CA GLU A 448 -36.01 14.02 11.91
C GLU A 448 -36.17 14.13 13.43
N GLN A 449 -35.07 14.47 14.11
CA GLN A 449 -35.01 14.71 15.56
C GLN A 449 -34.54 16.13 15.87
N GLY A 450 -34.73 17.07 14.94
CA GLY A 450 -34.25 18.45 15.05
C GLY A 450 -34.86 19.24 16.21
N ASP A 451 -35.95 18.77 16.81
CA ASP A 451 -36.53 19.32 18.04
C ASP A 451 -35.74 18.92 19.30
N GLN A 452 -34.96 17.83 19.23
CA GLN A 452 -34.13 17.31 20.31
C GLN A 452 -32.66 17.72 20.19
N TYR A 453 -32.13 17.78 18.96
CA TYR A 453 -30.73 18.09 18.70
C TYR A 453 -30.52 19.39 17.93
N SER A 454 -29.39 20.05 18.20
CA SER A 454 -28.77 21.07 17.36
C SER A 454 -27.43 20.51 16.87
N PHE A 455 -27.35 20.17 15.58
CA PHE A 455 -26.25 19.43 14.98
C PHE A 455 -25.39 20.36 14.11
N LEU A 456 -24.18 20.67 14.59
CA LEU A 456 -23.20 21.53 13.92
C LEU A 456 -22.28 20.69 13.02
N ILE A 457 -22.26 21.04 11.74
CA ILE A 457 -21.32 20.54 10.74
C ILE A 457 -20.55 21.72 10.13
N PHE A 458 -19.29 21.51 9.76
CA PHE A 458 -18.47 22.54 9.14
C PHE A 458 -17.43 21.95 8.19
N ASP A 459 -16.96 22.78 7.26
CA ASP A 459 -15.83 22.44 6.41
C ASP A 459 -14.54 22.82 7.15
N ASN A 460 -13.68 21.84 7.41
CA ASN A 460 -12.34 22.10 7.92
C ASN A 460 -11.57 23.09 7.02
N ARG A 461 -10.63 23.87 7.56
CA ARG A 461 -9.73 24.69 6.72
C ARG A 461 -9.10 23.83 5.60
N GLY A 462 -9.02 24.34 4.39
CA GLY A 462 -8.51 23.62 3.21
C GLY A 462 -9.51 22.81 2.39
N ILE A 463 -10.77 22.69 2.81
CA ILE A 463 -11.78 21.92 2.08
C ILE A 463 -13.11 22.67 2.00
N GLY A 464 -13.96 22.27 1.05
CA GLY A 464 -15.33 22.78 0.93
C GLY A 464 -15.38 24.30 0.75
N ARG A 465 -16.35 24.95 1.38
CA ARG A 465 -16.56 26.40 1.29
C ARG A 465 -15.69 27.21 2.24
N SER A 466 -14.83 26.54 3.03
CA SER A 466 -13.84 27.18 3.89
C SER A 466 -12.61 27.63 3.10
N ASP A 467 -11.89 28.59 3.68
CA ASP A 467 -10.67 29.12 3.10
C ASP A 467 -9.56 28.06 3.08
N LYS A 468 -8.68 28.18 2.08
CA LYS A 468 -7.62 27.21 1.79
C LYS A 468 -6.24 27.90 1.75
N PRO A 469 -5.82 28.63 2.80
CA PRO A 469 -4.55 29.37 2.80
C PRO A 469 -3.34 28.44 2.67
N VAL A 470 -2.26 28.91 2.03
CA VAL A 470 -0.96 28.20 2.06
C VAL A 470 -0.31 28.50 3.41
N MET A 471 -0.56 27.65 4.40
CA MET A 471 0.03 27.78 5.74
C MET A 471 0.13 26.40 6.41
N ARG A 472 0.78 26.32 7.57
CA ARG A 472 0.78 25.10 8.36
C ARG A 472 -0.63 24.76 8.80
N TYR A 473 -1.04 23.53 8.55
CA TYR A 473 -2.21 22.96 9.21
C TYR A 473 -1.70 22.01 10.28
N SER A 474 -2.34 22.02 11.45
CA SER A 474 -2.17 21.02 12.48
C SER A 474 -3.54 20.72 13.10
N THR A 475 -3.73 19.50 13.58
CA THR A 475 -4.99 19.12 14.25
C THR A 475 -5.28 19.99 15.47
N SER A 476 -4.23 20.46 16.17
CA SER A 476 -4.34 21.37 17.30
C SER A 476 -4.81 22.78 16.90
N GLU A 477 -4.34 23.34 15.80
CA GLU A 477 -4.80 24.65 15.30
C GLU A 477 -6.22 24.56 14.74
N MET A 478 -6.57 23.42 14.14
CA MET A 478 -7.93 23.14 13.68
C MET A 478 -8.90 22.97 14.86
N ALA A 479 -8.47 22.37 15.98
CA ALA A 479 -9.29 22.29 17.18
C ALA A 479 -9.62 23.68 17.76
N LYS A 480 -8.68 24.63 17.70
CA LYS A 480 -8.93 26.03 18.09
C LYS A 480 -9.97 26.72 17.18
N ASP A 481 -10.03 26.36 15.90
CA ASP A 481 -11.10 26.86 15.02
C ASP A 481 -12.47 26.37 15.47
N VAL A 482 -12.54 25.13 15.96
CA VAL A 482 -13.77 24.57 16.53
C VAL A 482 -14.16 25.28 17.83
N VAL A 483 -13.19 25.65 18.67
CA VAL A 483 -13.46 26.47 19.87
C VAL A 483 -14.04 27.83 19.48
N GLU A 484 -13.42 28.55 18.54
CA GLU A 484 -13.91 29.84 18.06
C GLU A 484 -15.30 29.73 17.42
N LEU A 485 -15.58 28.62 16.72
CA LEU A 485 -16.89 28.34 16.16
C LEU A 485 -17.95 28.06 17.24
N ALA A 486 -17.62 27.28 18.27
CA ALA A 486 -18.51 27.04 19.40
C ALA A 486 -18.80 28.33 20.17
N ASP A 487 -17.78 29.18 20.38
CA ASP A 487 -17.91 30.49 21.02
C ASP A 487 -18.82 31.42 20.21
N HIS A 488 -18.65 31.46 18.88
CA HIS A 488 -19.49 32.24 17.97
C HIS A 488 -20.98 31.86 18.07
N LEU A 489 -21.27 30.57 18.23
CA LEU A 489 -22.63 30.05 18.40
C LEU A 489 -23.17 30.22 19.83
N GLY A 490 -22.34 30.72 20.77
CA GLY A 490 -22.69 30.83 22.19
C GLY A 490 -22.78 29.48 22.90
N TRP A 491 -22.09 28.45 22.41
CA TRP A 491 -22.06 27.10 22.97
C TRP A 491 -20.87 26.95 23.93
N THR A 492 -20.94 27.70 25.03
CA THR A 492 -19.82 27.89 25.95
C THR A 492 -20.05 27.32 27.35
N GLN A 493 -21.19 26.67 27.60
CA GLN A 493 -21.54 26.19 28.93
C GLN A 493 -20.78 24.92 29.31
N GLU A 494 -20.66 24.68 30.62
CA GLU A 494 -20.05 23.47 31.16
C GLU A 494 -20.87 22.23 30.78
N ARG A 495 -20.20 21.15 30.35
CA ARG A 495 -20.80 19.87 29.92
C ARG A 495 -21.96 20.00 28.95
N GLU A 496 -21.86 20.96 28.03
CA GLU A 496 -22.88 21.27 27.04
C GLU A 496 -22.66 20.55 25.69
N LEU A 497 -21.41 20.27 25.33
CA LEU A 497 -21.04 19.84 23.98
C LEU A 497 -20.89 18.33 23.86
N HIS A 498 -21.65 17.71 22.98
CA HIS A 498 -21.34 16.37 22.48
C HIS A 498 -20.46 16.47 21.24
N VAL A 499 -19.27 15.88 21.25
CA VAL A 499 -18.33 15.95 20.12
C VAL A 499 -18.17 14.59 19.49
N ILE A 500 -18.28 14.53 18.16
CA ILE A 500 -18.00 13.33 17.36
C ILE A 500 -16.96 13.68 16.29
N GLY A 501 -15.90 12.88 16.22
CA GLY A 501 -14.88 13.00 15.19
C GLY A 501 -14.57 11.66 14.54
N VAL A 502 -14.40 11.66 13.21
CA VAL A 502 -13.99 10.48 12.43
C VAL A 502 -12.62 10.70 11.79
N SER A 503 -11.72 9.72 11.84
CA SER A 503 -10.40 9.81 11.19
C SER A 503 -9.61 11.04 11.68
N MET A 504 -9.12 11.91 10.78
CA MET A 504 -8.55 13.21 11.14
C MET A 504 -9.48 14.06 12.04
N GLY A 505 -10.80 13.96 11.87
CA GLY A 505 -11.76 14.62 12.76
C GLY A 505 -11.71 14.08 14.18
N GLY A 506 -11.41 12.80 14.37
CA GLY A 506 -11.14 12.20 15.68
C GLY A 506 -9.83 12.69 16.31
N MET A 507 -8.82 13.00 15.50
CA MET A 507 -7.58 13.62 15.95
C MET A 507 -7.81 15.06 16.43
N ILE A 508 -8.61 15.83 15.69
CA ILE A 508 -9.03 17.18 16.07
C ILE A 508 -9.89 17.13 17.34
N ALA A 509 -10.79 16.14 17.47
CA ALA A 509 -11.63 15.96 18.65
C ALA A 509 -10.82 15.65 19.93
N GLN A 510 -9.72 14.89 19.81
CA GLN A 510 -8.79 14.66 20.92
C GLN A 510 -8.13 15.98 21.39
N GLU A 511 -7.65 16.79 20.45
CA GLU A 511 -7.07 18.12 20.74
C GLU A 511 -8.13 19.07 21.32
N LEU A 512 -9.36 19.03 20.83
CA LEU A 512 -10.47 19.84 21.35
C LEU A 512 -10.80 19.46 22.80
N GLY A 513 -10.83 18.16 23.11
CA GLY A 513 -11.05 17.67 24.48
C GLY A 513 -9.94 18.06 25.45
N GLN A 514 -8.73 18.33 24.94
CA GLN A 514 -7.63 18.91 25.73
C GLN A 514 -7.81 20.41 25.98
N LEU A 515 -8.36 21.15 25.02
CA LEU A 515 -8.52 22.60 25.08
C LEU A 515 -9.69 23.05 25.96
N ILE A 516 -10.82 22.34 25.89
CA ILE A 516 -12.07 22.72 26.58
C ILE A 516 -12.74 21.52 27.31
N PRO A 517 -11.99 20.70 28.07
CA PRO A 517 -12.50 19.46 28.68
C PRO A 517 -13.77 19.66 29.51
N GLU A 518 -13.89 20.80 30.19
CA GLU A 518 -15.03 21.18 31.02
C GLU A 518 -16.32 21.40 30.21
N ARG A 519 -16.23 21.76 28.93
CA ARG A 519 -17.38 21.96 28.05
C ARG A 519 -17.87 20.66 27.42
N ILE A 520 -17.03 19.62 27.39
CA ILE A 520 -17.34 18.35 26.73
C ILE A 520 -18.27 17.50 27.61
N CYS A 521 -19.50 17.31 27.15
CA CYS A 521 -20.47 16.38 27.74
C CYS A 521 -20.12 14.92 27.42
N SER A 522 -19.79 14.65 26.15
CA SER A 522 -19.29 13.36 25.66
C SER A 522 -18.33 13.52 24.48
N LEU A 523 -17.38 12.59 24.35
CA LEU A 523 -16.40 12.57 23.26
C LEU A 523 -16.43 11.21 22.54
N SER A 524 -16.80 11.20 21.27
CA SER A 524 -16.83 9.99 20.43
C SER A 524 -15.76 10.03 19.35
N LEU A 525 -14.86 9.06 19.37
CA LEU A 525 -13.70 8.93 18.50
C LEU A 525 -13.86 7.70 17.59
N PHE A 526 -14.13 7.92 16.30
CA PHE A 526 -14.33 6.86 15.32
C PHE A 526 -13.16 6.74 14.36
N SER A 527 -12.68 5.51 14.14
CA SER A 527 -11.68 5.15 13.13
C SER A 527 -10.51 6.12 13.10
N THR A 528 -9.88 6.33 14.26
CA THR A 528 -8.86 7.35 14.49
C THR A 528 -7.73 6.78 15.33
N LEU A 529 -6.67 7.58 15.49
CA LEU A 529 -5.47 7.23 16.23
C LEU A 529 -4.98 8.39 17.09
N ALA A 530 -4.14 8.08 18.08
CA ALA A 530 -3.43 9.10 18.87
C ALA A 530 -2.14 9.55 18.19
N ARG A 531 -1.43 8.61 17.57
CA ARG A 531 -0.25 8.84 16.74
C ARG A 531 -0.08 7.69 15.76
N PHE A 532 0.65 7.93 14.69
CA PHE A 532 1.04 6.85 13.79
C PHE A 532 1.99 5.89 14.50
N GLN A 533 1.67 4.61 14.42
CA GLN A 533 2.54 3.52 14.84
C GLN A 533 2.97 2.75 13.59
N ARG A 534 4.14 2.13 13.63
CA ARG A 534 4.61 1.33 12.49
C ARG A 534 3.85 0.00 12.48
N THR A 535 2.66 0.00 11.89
CA THR A 535 1.79 -1.18 11.77
C THR A 535 1.93 -1.91 10.44
N VAL A 536 2.57 -1.26 9.46
CA VAL A 536 2.94 -1.82 8.15
C VAL A 536 4.43 -1.54 7.88
N PRO A 537 5.10 -2.32 7.02
CA PRO A 537 6.48 -2.05 6.60
C PRO A 537 6.63 -0.60 6.10
N PHE A 538 7.74 0.07 6.43
CA PHE A 538 7.96 1.49 6.14
C PHE A 538 7.72 1.82 4.66
N LEU A 539 8.19 0.97 3.75
CA LEU A 539 8.01 1.17 2.32
C LEU A 539 6.55 1.00 1.86
N GLN A 540 5.76 0.16 2.51
CA GLN A 540 4.32 0.05 2.23
C GLN A 540 3.59 1.32 2.71
N ASN A 541 3.99 1.87 3.86
CA ASN A 541 3.46 3.16 4.35
C ASN A 541 3.83 4.32 3.40
N VAL A 542 5.10 4.39 2.98
CA VAL A 542 5.60 5.39 2.02
C VAL A 542 4.92 5.22 0.66
N ARG A 543 4.80 3.99 0.14
CA ARG A 543 4.10 3.70 -1.12
C ARG A 543 2.63 4.09 -1.06
N ASN A 544 1.93 3.73 0.02
CA ASN A 544 0.51 4.09 0.20
C ASN A 544 0.36 5.62 0.21
N ARG A 545 1.23 6.33 0.95
CA ARG A 545 1.26 7.80 1.01
C ARG A 545 1.61 8.43 -0.34
N VAL A 546 2.65 7.97 -1.02
CA VAL A 546 3.07 8.46 -2.35
C VAL A 546 1.97 8.19 -3.39
N SER A 547 1.30 7.05 -3.32
CA SER A 547 0.21 6.69 -4.25
C SER A 547 -1.02 7.59 -4.14
N MET A 548 -1.23 8.28 -3.00
CA MET A 548 -2.28 9.29 -2.86
C MET A 548 -2.00 10.55 -3.68
N PHE A 549 -0.74 10.78 -4.05
CA PHE A 549 -0.29 11.98 -4.77
C PHE A 549 0.06 11.71 -6.24
N LEU A 550 0.11 10.43 -6.66
CA LEU A 550 0.35 10.07 -8.05
C LEU A 550 -0.93 10.30 -8.90
N PRO A 551 -0.79 10.90 -10.10
CA PRO A 551 -1.91 11.04 -11.02
C PRO A 551 -2.45 9.66 -11.42
N LYS A 552 -3.75 9.45 -11.22
CA LYS A 552 -4.49 8.23 -11.59
C LYS A 552 -5.66 8.60 -12.49
N SER A 553 -6.15 7.65 -13.28
CA SER A 553 -7.43 7.86 -13.97
C SER A 553 -8.56 8.09 -12.95
N LEU A 554 -9.61 8.79 -13.37
CA LEU A 554 -10.75 9.05 -12.50
C LEU A 554 -11.41 7.74 -12.03
N ASP A 555 -11.53 6.77 -12.94
CA ASP A 555 -12.06 5.42 -12.64
C ASP A 555 -11.22 4.71 -11.58
N ARG A 556 -9.89 4.73 -11.71
CA ARG A 556 -9.03 4.12 -10.70
C ARG A 556 -9.11 4.84 -9.36
N THR A 557 -9.27 6.17 -9.40
CA THR A 557 -9.34 7.00 -8.20
C THR A 557 -10.59 6.69 -7.38
N ILE A 558 -11.77 6.63 -7.99
CA ILE A 558 -13.03 6.33 -7.28
C ILE A 558 -13.03 4.90 -6.71
N ILE A 559 -12.40 3.95 -7.41
CA ILE A 559 -12.21 2.58 -6.93
C ILE A 559 -11.27 2.55 -5.72
N ASP A 560 -10.09 3.16 -5.83
CA ASP A 560 -9.12 3.19 -4.75
C ASP A 560 -9.67 3.87 -3.49
N VAL A 561 -10.40 4.99 -3.65
CA VAL A 561 -11.02 5.69 -2.52
C VAL A 561 -12.05 4.79 -1.82
N ALA A 562 -12.97 4.19 -2.58
CA ALA A 562 -13.98 3.30 -2.00
C ALA A 562 -13.33 2.08 -1.33
N TYR A 563 -12.39 1.43 -2.01
CA TYR A 563 -11.71 0.22 -1.51
C TYR A 563 -10.90 0.48 -0.24
N ASN A 564 -10.17 1.60 -0.17
CA ASN A 564 -9.41 1.90 1.04
C ASN A 564 -10.31 2.26 2.23
N MET A 565 -11.50 2.81 1.97
CA MET A 565 -12.40 3.27 3.02
C MET A 565 -13.38 2.20 3.52
N PHE A 566 -13.74 1.22 2.71
CA PHE A 566 -14.84 0.30 2.99
C PHE A 566 -14.49 -1.17 2.66
N PRO A 567 -15.01 -2.15 3.42
CA PRO A 567 -14.91 -3.55 3.07
C PRO A 567 -15.64 -3.84 1.76
N ASP A 568 -15.09 -4.75 0.99
CA ASP A 568 -15.66 -5.05 -0.31
C ASP A 568 -17.06 -5.67 -0.23
N SER A 569 -17.32 -6.47 0.82
CA SER A 569 -18.64 -7.08 1.07
C SER A 569 -19.73 -6.02 1.23
N TRP A 570 -19.40 -4.88 1.83
CA TRP A 570 -20.33 -3.77 2.02
C TRP A 570 -20.49 -2.96 0.73
N LEU A 571 -19.40 -2.70 0.00
CA LEU A 571 -19.42 -1.99 -1.28
C LEU A 571 -20.28 -2.69 -2.34
N ASP A 572 -20.29 -4.02 -2.33
CA ASP A 572 -21.06 -4.86 -3.27
C ASP A 572 -22.54 -4.95 -2.89
N ALA A 573 -22.90 -4.64 -1.65
CA ALA A 573 -24.28 -4.73 -1.19
C ALA A 573 -25.17 -3.65 -1.85
N PRO A 574 -26.47 -3.92 -2.02
CA PRO A 574 -27.43 -2.93 -2.45
C PRO A 574 -27.41 -1.71 -1.53
N ASP A 575 -27.60 -0.53 -2.12
CA ASP A 575 -27.74 0.69 -1.34
C ASP A 575 -29.13 0.76 -0.71
N THR A 576 -29.20 0.40 0.58
CA THR A 576 -30.43 0.40 1.38
C THR A 576 -30.55 1.64 2.25
N LEU A 577 -29.87 2.74 1.89
CA LEU A 577 -29.80 3.95 2.71
C LEU A 577 -31.19 4.57 2.93
N HIS A 578 -31.49 4.95 4.17
CA HIS A 578 -32.68 5.74 4.47
C HIS A 578 -32.59 7.13 3.81
N LEU A 579 -33.51 7.42 2.88
CA LEU A 579 -33.50 8.63 2.06
C LEU A 579 -34.47 9.70 2.60
N PRO A 580 -34.19 11.00 2.37
CA PRO A 580 -35.17 12.04 2.62
C PRO A 580 -36.42 11.85 1.75
N SER A 581 -37.56 12.24 2.28
CA SER A 581 -38.86 12.18 1.60
C SER A 581 -39.60 13.52 1.71
N SER A 582 -40.78 13.61 1.09
CA SER A 582 -41.63 14.81 1.15
C SER A 582 -42.10 15.18 2.56
N THR A 583 -41.98 14.27 3.54
CA THR A 583 -42.30 14.51 4.94
C THR A 583 -41.08 14.86 5.80
N THR A 584 -39.86 14.80 5.25
CA THR A 584 -38.64 15.18 5.98
C THR A 584 -38.67 16.69 6.26
N PRO A 585 -38.65 17.12 7.54
CA PRO A 585 -38.68 18.54 7.89
C PRO A 585 -37.51 19.30 7.26
N GLY A 586 -37.75 20.45 6.63
CA GLY A 586 -36.68 21.32 6.12
C GLY A 586 -35.80 20.70 5.03
N CYS A 587 -36.27 19.69 4.29
CA CYS A 587 -35.57 19.16 3.12
C CYS A 587 -36.26 19.62 1.83
N LEU A 588 -35.48 20.06 0.84
CA LEU A 588 -35.99 20.35 -0.51
C LEU A 588 -35.85 19.12 -1.43
N PRO A 589 -36.64 19.02 -2.51
CA PRO A 589 -36.42 18.03 -3.57
C PRO A 589 -34.98 18.07 -4.11
N ALA A 590 -34.56 16.98 -4.76
CA ALA A 590 -33.24 16.84 -5.36
C ALA A 590 -32.93 17.97 -6.35
N ALA A 591 -31.63 18.23 -6.56
CA ALA A 591 -31.17 19.37 -7.35
C ALA A 591 -31.77 19.37 -8.77
N GLY A 592 -32.29 20.52 -9.21
CA GLY A 592 -32.89 20.69 -10.54
C GLY A 592 -34.40 20.48 -10.60
N HIS A 593 -35.06 20.17 -9.47
CA HIS A 593 -36.49 19.92 -9.41
C HIS A 593 -37.24 20.93 -8.52
N THR A 594 -38.49 21.24 -8.88
CA THR A 594 -39.38 22.17 -8.17
C THR A 594 -40.34 21.49 -7.20
N ASP A 595 -40.52 20.17 -7.32
CA ASP A 595 -41.47 19.37 -6.56
C ASP A 595 -40.92 17.97 -6.25
N TRP A 596 -41.55 17.28 -5.30
CA TRP A 596 -41.14 15.95 -4.84
C TRP A 596 -41.56 14.81 -5.76
N GLU A 597 -42.51 15.01 -6.68
CA GLU A 597 -42.91 13.98 -7.63
C GLU A 597 -41.80 13.74 -8.65
N SER A 598 -41.17 14.83 -9.12
CA SER A 598 -40.06 14.77 -10.07
C SER A 598 -38.68 14.75 -9.41
N GLY A 599 -38.55 15.27 -8.18
CA GLY A 599 -37.27 15.43 -7.46
C GLY A 599 -37.07 14.53 -6.26
N ALA A 600 -37.66 13.33 -6.23
CA ALA A 600 -37.41 12.36 -5.14
C ALA A 600 -35.94 11.90 -5.13
N TYR A 601 -35.37 11.70 -3.93
CA TYR A 601 -34.03 11.12 -3.79
C TYR A 601 -34.03 9.64 -4.17
N GLY A 602 -33.05 9.21 -4.94
CA GLY A 602 -32.96 7.85 -5.47
C GLY A 602 -31.95 6.96 -4.75
N HIS A 603 -32.22 5.66 -4.74
CA HIS A 603 -31.23 4.65 -4.40
C HIS A 603 -30.25 4.45 -5.56
N PHE A 604 -29.00 4.17 -5.23
CA PHE A 604 -28.00 3.70 -6.17
C PHE A 604 -28.11 2.18 -6.31
N PRO A 605 -27.58 1.58 -7.39
CA PRO A 605 -27.62 0.13 -7.55
C PRO A 605 -26.82 -0.61 -6.45
N THR A 606 -25.72 0.00 -5.97
CA THR A 606 -24.87 -0.55 -4.92
C THR A 606 -24.33 0.56 -4.02
N ASN A 607 -23.84 0.19 -2.84
CA ASN A 607 -23.12 1.10 -1.95
C ASN A 607 -21.89 1.69 -2.64
N PHE A 608 -21.15 0.90 -3.45
CA PHE A 608 -20.06 1.43 -4.27
C PHE A 608 -20.51 2.57 -5.18
N ALA A 609 -21.60 2.39 -5.93
CA ALA A 609 -22.08 3.41 -6.85
C ALA A 609 -22.44 4.72 -6.13
N ARG A 610 -23.03 4.63 -4.92
CA ARG A 610 -23.29 5.80 -4.07
C ARG A 610 -22.00 6.49 -3.62
N ILE A 611 -21.02 5.74 -3.11
CA ILE A 611 -19.74 6.30 -2.63
C ILE A 611 -18.95 6.92 -3.79
N ALA A 612 -18.90 6.24 -4.94
CA ALA A 612 -18.28 6.76 -6.14
C ALA A 612 -18.95 8.06 -6.61
N ALA A 613 -20.29 8.11 -6.60
CA ALA A 613 -21.03 9.31 -6.97
C ALA A 613 -20.73 10.49 -6.03
N GLN A 614 -20.64 10.24 -4.72
CA GLN A 614 -20.24 11.24 -3.72
C GLN A 614 -18.81 11.75 -3.93
N ASP A 615 -17.86 10.88 -4.25
CA ASP A 615 -16.48 11.30 -4.54
C ASP A 615 -16.40 12.09 -5.86
N LEU A 616 -17.16 11.69 -6.88
CA LEU A 616 -17.24 12.38 -8.17
C LEU A 616 -17.86 13.77 -8.04
N GLU A 617 -19.00 13.91 -7.36
CA GLU A 617 -19.66 15.21 -7.14
C GLU A 617 -18.71 16.16 -6.39
N LYS A 618 -18.06 15.66 -5.31
CA LYS A 618 -17.05 16.43 -4.56
C LYS A 618 -15.89 16.89 -5.45
N ARG A 619 -15.39 16.04 -6.35
CA ARG A 619 -14.27 16.36 -7.25
C ARG A 619 -14.67 17.26 -8.42
N SER A 620 -15.95 17.26 -8.81
CA SER A 620 -16.46 18.14 -9.85
C SER A 620 -16.43 19.61 -9.43
N ASP A 621 -16.53 19.89 -8.13
CA ASP A 621 -16.34 21.21 -7.55
C ASP A 621 -14.85 21.46 -7.23
N THR A 622 -14.11 21.91 -8.24
CA THR A 622 -12.67 22.17 -8.15
C THR A 622 -12.30 23.33 -7.21
N ASP A 623 -13.27 24.20 -6.90
CA ASP A 623 -13.07 25.31 -5.96
C ASP A 623 -13.18 24.84 -4.52
N SER A 624 -14.06 23.87 -4.26
CA SER A 624 -14.25 23.23 -2.95
C SER A 624 -13.22 22.13 -2.67
N PHE A 625 -12.83 21.34 -3.67
CA PHE A 625 -11.89 20.23 -3.52
C PHE A 625 -10.67 20.42 -4.43
N GLY A 626 -9.51 20.68 -3.84
CA GLY A 626 -8.26 20.89 -4.57
C GLY A 626 -7.04 20.23 -3.91
N PRO A 627 -6.01 19.87 -4.70
CA PRO A 627 -4.85 19.11 -4.21
C PRO A 627 -4.10 19.84 -3.09
N LYS A 628 -3.99 21.17 -3.17
CA LYS A 628 -3.30 22.00 -2.17
C LYS A 628 -3.89 21.83 -0.76
N GLY A 629 -5.20 22.04 -0.63
CA GLY A 629 -5.87 21.97 0.67
C GLY A 629 -5.86 20.55 1.24
N PHE A 630 -6.06 19.56 0.37
CA PHE A 630 -5.95 18.14 0.71
C PHE A 630 -4.55 17.77 1.23
N ILE A 631 -3.48 18.19 0.55
CA ILE A 631 -2.09 17.94 0.98
C ILE A 631 -1.83 18.51 2.37
N LEU A 632 -2.24 19.76 2.63
CA LEU A 632 -2.03 20.40 3.93
C LEU A 632 -2.80 19.69 5.06
N GLN A 633 -4.02 19.21 4.80
CA GLN A 633 -4.74 18.37 5.76
C GLN A 633 -4.06 17.01 5.96
N ALA A 634 -3.55 16.37 4.90
CA ALA A 634 -2.86 15.08 4.99
C ALA A 634 -1.58 15.19 5.84
N ILE A 635 -0.86 16.30 5.67
CA ILE A 635 0.27 16.74 6.49
C ILE A 635 -0.15 16.88 7.96
N ALA A 636 -1.25 17.61 8.23
CA ALA A 636 -1.75 17.80 9.59
C ALA A 636 -2.12 16.49 10.29
N ALA A 637 -2.79 15.57 9.57
CA ALA A 637 -3.12 14.25 10.07
C ALA A 637 -1.87 13.39 10.29
N GLY A 638 -0.92 13.43 9.34
CA GLY A 638 0.36 12.71 9.39
C GLY A 638 1.21 13.06 10.61
N TRP A 639 1.14 14.32 11.06
CA TRP A 639 1.85 14.85 12.23
C TRP A 639 1.05 14.86 13.52
N HIS A 640 -0.15 14.28 13.53
CA HIS A 640 -0.91 14.20 14.77
C HIS A 640 -0.16 13.33 15.78
N ASP A 641 0.12 13.91 16.96
CA ASP A 641 0.73 13.20 18.08
C ASP A 641 0.10 13.62 19.42
N MET A 642 -0.70 12.72 19.97
CA MET A 642 -1.17 12.74 21.34
C MET A 642 -0.30 11.78 22.17
N SER A 643 0.64 12.33 22.95
CA SER A 643 1.51 11.56 23.86
C SER A 643 0.67 10.71 24.84
N PRO A 644 1.20 9.61 25.43
CA PRO A 644 0.41 8.81 26.36
C PRO A 644 -0.01 9.62 27.59
N GLU A 645 0.83 10.57 28.03
CA GLU A 645 0.54 11.50 29.12
C GLU A 645 -0.61 12.44 28.75
N ARG A 646 -0.59 13.00 27.53
CA ARG A 646 -1.69 13.83 27.01
C ARG A 646 -2.98 13.02 26.83
N LEU A 647 -2.92 11.77 26.39
CA LEU A 647 -4.13 10.93 26.31
C LEU A 647 -4.71 10.64 27.69
N LYS A 648 -3.85 10.30 28.65
CA LYS A 648 -4.27 10.07 30.02
C LYS A 648 -4.90 11.32 30.62
N GLU A 649 -4.27 12.47 30.44
CA GLU A 649 -4.79 13.76 30.90
C GLU A 649 -6.12 14.11 30.23
N LEU A 650 -6.27 13.85 28.92
CA LEU A 650 -7.55 14.00 28.21
C LEU A 650 -8.63 13.12 28.85
N GLY A 651 -8.32 11.84 29.07
CA GLY A 651 -9.22 10.88 29.71
C GLY A 651 -9.65 11.31 31.11
N ASP A 652 -8.70 11.81 31.90
CA ASP A 652 -8.92 12.23 33.28
C ASP A 652 -9.70 13.56 33.37
N LYS A 653 -9.41 14.54 32.50
CA LYS A 653 -10.09 15.85 32.49
C LYS A 653 -11.49 15.79 31.89
N VAL A 654 -11.66 15.07 30.77
CA VAL A 654 -12.98 14.91 30.15
C VAL A 654 -13.85 13.98 31.01
N GLY A 655 -13.27 12.94 31.61
CA GLY A 655 -13.98 11.88 32.33
C GLY A 655 -14.17 10.66 31.43
N ARG A 656 -13.51 9.55 31.75
CA ARG A 656 -13.41 8.37 30.88
C ARG A 656 -14.78 7.77 30.55
N GLU A 657 -15.73 7.81 31.49
CA GLU A 657 -17.12 7.34 31.32
C GLU A 657 -17.91 8.07 30.23
N ARG A 658 -17.41 9.24 29.79
CA ARG A 658 -17.95 10.11 28.74
C ARG A 658 -17.30 9.90 27.38
N ILE A 659 -16.26 9.07 27.32
CA ILE A 659 -15.48 8.83 26.11
C ILE A 659 -15.87 7.49 25.49
N LEU A 660 -16.09 7.52 24.18
CA LEU A 660 -16.34 6.37 23.33
C LEU A 660 -15.25 6.28 22.26
N VAL A 661 -14.59 5.14 22.12
CA VAL A 661 -13.66 4.85 21.01
C VAL A 661 -14.18 3.67 20.19
N VAL A 662 -14.28 3.84 18.87
CA VAL A 662 -14.76 2.77 17.98
C VAL A 662 -13.81 2.61 16.81
N HIS A 663 -13.45 1.37 16.49
CA HIS A 663 -12.55 1.05 15.38
C HIS A 663 -12.94 -0.23 14.65
N GLY A 664 -12.79 -0.26 13.32
CA GLY A 664 -13.03 -1.44 12.48
C GLY A 664 -11.78 -2.31 12.35
N THR A 665 -11.93 -3.63 12.19
CA THR A 665 -10.79 -4.56 12.00
C THR A 665 -10.24 -4.58 10.57
N GLU A 666 -11.05 -4.19 9.58
CA GLU A 666 -10.69 -4.10 8.16
C GLU A 666 -10.43 -2.66 7.69
N ASP A 667 -10.12 -1.74 8.61
CA ASP A 667 -9.72 -0.38 8.25
C ASP A 667 -8.36 -0.39 7.51
N ARG A 668 -8.39 -0.10 6.20
CA ARG A 668 -7.21 -0.08 5.33
C ARG A 668 -6.52 1.29 5.31
N MET A 669 -7.13 2.32 5.89
CA MET A 669 -6.56 3.67 5.99
C MET A 669 -5.76 3.82 7.28
N LEU A 670 -6.37 3.47 8.41
CA LEU A 670 -5.75 3.45 9.73
C LEU A 670 -5.91 2.04 10.31
N THR A 671 -4.92 1.17 10.10
CA THR A 671 -5.05 -0.25 10.49
C THR A 671 -5.40 -0.41 11.97
N PHE A 672 -6.21 -1.44 12.29
CA PHE A 672 -6.73 -1.74 13.63
C PHE A 672 -5.73 -1.58 14.81
N PRO A 673 -4.44 -1.97 14.71
CA PRO A 673 -3.51 -1.77 15.84
C PRO A 673 -3.40 -0.32 16.33
N HIS A 674 -3.67 0.67 15.48
CA HIS A 674 -3.74 2.07 15.90
C HIS A 674 -4.92 2.34 16.85
N GLY A 675 -6.11 1.81 16.51
CA GLY A 675 -7.31 1.90 17.34
C GLY A 675 -7.13 1.14 18.66
N GLU A 676 -6.54 -0.06 18.60
CA GLU A 676 -6.21 -0.85 19.79
C GLU A 676 -5.28 -0.06 20.72
N ALA A 677 -4.21 0.55 20.18
CA ALA A 677 -3.30 1.36 20.97
C ALA A 677 -3.98 2.59 21.59
N LEU A 678 -4.88 3.26 20.86
CA LEU A 678 -5.65 4.39 21.38
C LEU A 678 -6.56 3.93 22.54
N ILE A 679 -7.29 2.83 22.38
CA ILE A 679 -8.16 2.26 23.44
C ILE A 679 -7.32 1.94 24.67
N LYS A 680 -6.17 1.29 24.49
CA LYS A 680 -5.28 0.89 25.58
C LYS A 680 -4.68 2.08 26.34
N GLN A 681 -4.33 3.15 25.65
CA GLN A 681 -3.69 4.32 26.27
C GLN A 681 -4.71 5.30 26.88
N LEU A 682 -5.86 5.48 26.23
CA LEU A 682 -6.90 6.40 26.68
C LEU A 682 -7.81 5.79 27.77
N GLU A 683 -7.96 4.46 27.77
CA GLU A 683 -8.84 3.72 28.68
C GLU A 683 -10.27 4.28 28.72
N PRO A 684 -10.94 4.43 27.56
CA PRO A 684 -12.27 5.03 27.48
C PRO A 684 -13.28 4.16 28.23
N GLY A 685 -14.29 4.79 28.82
CA GLY A 685 -15.35 4.09 29.55
C GLY A 685 -16.21 3.21 28.66
N GLN A 686 -16.19 3.43 27.34
CA GLN A 686 -16.76 2.55 26.33
C GLN A 686 -15.82 2.44 25.14
N SER A 687 -15.61 1.22 24.64
CA SER A 687 -14.96 1.00 23.35
C SER A 687 -15.59 -0.16 22.58
N TYR A 688 -15.58 -0.07 21.25
CA TYR A 688 -16.07 -1.13 20.38
C TYR A 688 -15.07 -1.41 19.26
N VAL A 689 -14.69 -2.68 19.13
CA VAL A 689 -13.98 -3.20 17.95
C VAL A 689 -15.03 -3.85 17.06
N ARG A 690 -15.14 -3.38 15.81
CA ARG A 690 -16.16 -3.83 14.86
C ARG A 690 -15.51 -4.76 13.83
N GLU A 691 -15.76 -6.05 13.99
CA GLU A 691 -15.20 -7.09 13.12
C GLU A 691 -15.72 -6.96 11.68
N GLY A 692 -14.83 -7.10 10.70
CA GLY A 692 -15.15 -7.04 9.27
C GLY A 692 -15.57 -5.66 8.76
N ARG A 693 -15.27 -4.60 9.51
CA ARG A 693 -15.64 -3.22 9.18
C ARG A 693 -14.44 -2.35 8.83
N GLY A 694 -14.66 -1.40 7.92
CA GLY A 694 -13.64 -0.54 7.36
C GLY A 694 -13.47 0.78 8.11
N HIS A 695 -13.04 1.80 7.36
CA HIS A 695 -12.64 3.10 7.89
C HIS A 695 -13.82 3.98 8.28
N VAL A 696 -14.98 3.89 7.60
CA VAL A 696 -16.08 4.85 7.81
C VAL A 696 -17.32 4.15 8.36
N LEU A 697 -17.18 3.66 9.59
CA LEU A 697 -18.18 2.90 10.34
C LEU A 697 -19.56 3.55 10.44
N LEU A 698 -19.61 4.87 10.59
CA LEU A 698 -20.87 5.62 10.66
C LEU A 698 -21.69 5.59 9.36
N ILE A 699 -21.07 5.20 8.24
CA ILE A 699 -21.73 4.96 6.96
C ILE A 699 -22.03 3.46 6.81
N GLU A 700 -21.10 2.59 7.18
CA GLU A 700 -21.24 1.14 7.04
C GLU A 700 -22.35 0.55 7.92
N GLU A 701 -22.46 1.04 9.15
CA GLU A 701 -23.39 0.57 10.18
C GLU A 701 -24.14 1.75 10.81
N GLN A 702 -24.81 2.54 9.96
CA GLN A 702 -25.49 3.79 10.36
C GLN A 702 -26.42 3.60 11.57
N ASP A 703 -27.34 2.63 11.54
CA ASP A 703 -28.33 2.45 12.61
C ASP A 703 -27.66 2.14 13.95
N TRP A 704 -26.68 1.23 13.94
CA TRP A 704 -25.91 0.88 15.13
C TRP A 704 -25.11 2.08 15.65
N HIS A 705 -24.46 2.83 14.75
CA HIS A 705 -23.72 4.03 15.09
C HIS A 705 -24.63 5.05 15.77
N ASP A 706 -25.74 5.41 15.12
CA ASP A 706 -26.67 6.45 15.55
C ASP A 706 -27.31 6.09 16.89
N GLU A 707 -27.70 4.83 17.09
CA GLU A 707 -28.18 4.34 18.39
C GLU A 707 -27.11 4.42 19.48
N THR A 708 -25.87 4.05 19.16
CA THR A 708 -24.77 3.99 20.14
C THR A 708 -24.41 5.38 20.64
N ILE A 709 -24.28 6.36 19.74
CA ILE A 709 -23.98 7.75 20.12
C ILE A 709 -25.17 8.39 20.85
N ALA A 710 -26.42 8.12 20.45
CA ALA A 710 -27.59 8.64 21.16
C ALA A 710 -27.70 8.09 22.59
N LYS A 711 -27.39 6.81 22.79
CA LYS A 711 -27.30 6.19 24.13
C LYS A 711 -26.20 6.84 24.98
N LEU A 712 -25.04 7.14 24.40
CA LEU A 712 -23.97 7.86 25.09
C LEU A 712 -24.40 9.28 25.47
N TRP A 713 -25.03 10.01 24.56
CA TRP A 713 -25.51 11.38 24.81
C TRP A 713 -26.54 11.41 25.94
N ALA A 714 -27.53 10.52 25.90
CA ALA A 714 -28.53 10.40 26.97
C ALA A 714 -27.91 10.04 28.32
N LYS A 715 -26.94 9.11 28.33
CA LYS A 715 -26.21 8.70 29.56
C LYS A 715 -25.38 9.85 30.13
N THR A 716 -24.66 10.58 29.30
CA THR A 716 -23.74 11.64 29.77
C THR A 716 -24.48 12.91 30.18
N ALA A 717 -25.64 13.18 29.59
CA ALA A 717 -26.55 14.21 30.05
C ALA A 717 -27.05 13.94 31.49
N SER A 718 -27.31 12.68 31.85
CA SER A 718 -27.75 12.34 33.22
C SER A 718 -26.62 12.38 34.26
N LEU A 719 -25.37 12.14 33.85
CA LEU A 719 -24.18 12.30 34.70
C LEU A 719 -23.88 13.76 35.07
N SER A 720 -24.51 14.72 34.40
CA SER A 720 -24.31 16.15 34.61
C SER A 720 -25.30 16.73 35.64
N CYS A 721 -25.96 15.86 36.43
CA CYS A 721 -26.85 16.21 37.53
C CYS A 721 -26.04 16.75 38.72
N ASP A 722 -26.29 17.98 39.15
CA ASP A 722 -25.61 18.60 40.29
C ASP A 722 -26.17 18.16 41.67
N GLU A 723 -27.14 17.24 41.66
CA GLU A 723 -27.84 16.66 42.82
C GLU A 723 -28.36 17.66 43.87
N ARG A 724 -28.48 18.96 43.52
CA ARG A 724 -28.92 19.98 44.47
C ARG A 724 -30.36 19.71 44.90
N ARG A 725 -30.61 19.63 46.20
CA ARG A 725 -31.97 19.44 46.74
C ARG A 725 -32.65 20.80 46.95
N PRO A 726 -33.96 20.93 46.67
CA PRO A 726 -34.91 19.87 46.33
C PRO A 726 -34.95 19.46 44.84
N SER A 727 -34.30 20.20 43.94
CA SER A 727 -34.27 19.91 42.51
C SER A 727 -32.94 20.32 41.91
N CYS A 728 -32.31 19.41 41.15
CA CYS A 728 -31.03 19.68 40.49
C CYS A 728 -31.21 20.79 39.45
N VAL A 729 -30.14 21.50 39.09
CA VAL A 729 -30.18 22.61 38.12
C VAL A 729 -30.77 22.13 36.79
N ASN A 730 -30.46 20.90 36.37
CA ASN A 730 -30.99 20.35 35.13
C ASN A 730 -32.49 20.05 35.18
N CYS A 731 -33.02 19.49 36.28
CA CYS A 731 -34.45 19.25 36.44
C CYS A 731 -35.24 20.55 36.59
N THR A 732 -34.66 21.55 37.26
CA THR A 732 -35.23 22.89 37.41
C THR A 732 -35.31 23.61 36.07
N THR A 733 -34.26 23.52 35.25
CA THR A 733 -34.19 24.16 33.92
C THR A 733 -35.00 23.41 32.86
N SER A 734 -35.27 22.12 33.06
CA SER A 734 -36.08 21.30 32.15
C SER A 734 -37.54 21.13 32.56
N GLU A 735 -37.99 21.81 33.63
CA GLU A 735 -39.33 21.69 34.22
C GLU A 735 -39.74 20.22 34.52
N ARG A 736 -38.76 19.39 34.87
CA ARG A 736 -38.97 17.98 35.20
C ARG A 736 -38.97 17.79 36.73
N SER A 737 -39.75 16.82 37.20
CA SER A 737 -39.73 16.43 38.61
C SER A 737 -38.42 15.68 38.92
N CYS A 738 -37.65 16.20 39.88
CA CYS A 738 -36.38 15.64 40.29
C CYS A 738 -36.59 14.54 41.35
N LEU A 739 -36.14 13.32 41.07
CA LEU A 739 -36.25 12.17 41.98
C LEU A 739 -34.87 11.72 42.44
N TYR A 740 -34.70 11.60 43.75
CA TYR A 740 -33.46 11.13 44.39
C TYR A 740 -33.67 9.74 44.98
N LEU A 741 -32.76 8.80 44.70
CA LEU A 741 -32.75 7.47 45.32
C LEU A 741 -32.26 7.59 46.77
N ASP A 742 -33.08 7.16 47.73
CA ASP A 742 -32.73 7.16 49.15
C ASP A 742 -31.90 5.90 49.48
N THR A 743 -30.59 5.97 49.26
CA THR A 743 -29.65 4.88 49.60
C THR A 743 -29.33 4.92 51.10
N GLY A 744 -30.32 4.57 51.93
CA GLY A 744 -30.23 4.78 53.36
C GLY A 744 -31.07 3.85 54.23
N ARG A 745 -31.32 2.59 53.82
CA ARG A 745 -31.81 1.51 54.72
C ARG A 745 -31.50 0.14 54.13
N LYS A 746 -30.62 -0.63 54.78
CA LYS A 746 -30.46 -2.07 54.54
C LYS A 746 -31.72 -2.81 54.99
N PRO A 747 -32.35 -3.66 54.16
CA PRO A 747 -33.23 -4.73 54.63
C PRO A 747 -32.46 -6.06 54.76
N PRO A 748 -32.90 -6.97 55.65
CA PRO A 748 -32.23 -8.25 55.88
C PRO A 748 -32.56 -9.31 54.83
N ILE A 749 -31.63 -10.27 54.72
CA ILE A 749 -31.56 -11.45 53.85
C ILE A 749 -32.68 -12.45 54.12
N VAL A 750 -33.36 -12.99 53.08
CA VAL A 750 -33.75 -14.42 52.87
C VAL A 750 -34.10 -14.67 51.38
N SER A 751 -33.67 -15.82 50.82
CA SER A 751 -33.96 -16.34 49.46
C SER A 751 -35.22 -17.26 49.43
N PRO A 752 -35.50 -18.05 48.35
CA PRO A 752 -36.41 -17.73 47.25
C PRO A 752 -37.67 -18.63 47.18
N ALA A 753 -38.79 -18.13 46.62
CA ALA A 753 -39.83 -18.95 45.99
C ALA A 753 -40.73 -18.12 45.05
N SER A 754 -40.98 -18.65 43.84
CA SER A 754 -41.80 -18.12 42.74
C SER A 754 -43.32 -18.21 43.02
N PRO A 755 -44.21 -18.00 42.02
CA PRO A 755 -44.60 -16.75 41.34
C PRO A 755 -46.14 -16.51 41.44
N ALA A 756 -46.65 -15.32 41.03
CA ALA A 756 -47.89 -15.15 40.23
C ALA A 756 -48.50 -13.73 40.28
N SER A 757 -49.03 -13.34 39.11
CA SER A 757 -50.26 -12.55 38.84
C SER A 757 -50.43 -11.10 39.31
N SER A 758 -50.41 -10.20 38.30
CA SER A 758 -51.28 -9.04 38.04
C SER A 758 -52.75 -9.17 38.50
N PRO A 759 -53.61 -8.12 38.39
CA PRO A 759 -53.39 -6.66 38.35
C PRO A 759 -54.40 -5.84 39.22
N ALA A 760 -54.23 -4.51 39.19
CA ALA A 760 -55.29 -3.50 38.95
C ALA A 760 -55.76 -2.57 40.09
N LEU A 761 -55.76 -1.28 39.71
CA LEU A 761 -56.75 -0.21 39.95
C LEU A 761 -56.76 0.58 41.27
N SER A 762 -56.20 1.79 41.18
CA SER A 762 -56.82 3.12 41.37
C SER A 762 -57.82 3.34 42.52
N ASN A 763 -57.57 4.34 43.37
CA ASN A 763 -58.20 5.69 43.31
C ASN A 763 -58.19 6.41 44.67
N ALA A 764 -58.05 7.75 44.57
CA ALA A 764 -58.69 8.79 45.40
C ALA A 764 -58.27 8.88 46.89
N SER A 765 -58.21 10.02 47.58
CA SER A 765 -58.40 11.45 47.30
C SER A 765 -58.28 12.21 48.64
N HIS A 766 -58.07 13.54 48.59
CA HIS A 766 -58.39 14.55 49.63
C HIS A 766 -57.56 14.53 50.95
N ALA A 767 -57.34 15.63 51.67
CA ALA A 767 -57.40 17.07 51.47
C ALA A 767 -56.78 17.73 52.74
N SER A 768 -56.10 18.87 52.55
CA SER A 768 -55.96 20.06 53.45
C SER A 768 -56.03 19.94 54.99
N PHE A 769 -55.12 20.59 55.72
CA PHE A 769 -55.44 21.78 56.56
C PHE A 769 -54.18 22.46 57.13
N ALA A 770 -54.36 23.75 57.45
CA ALA A 770 -53.38 24.80 57.78
C ALA A 770 -52.83 24.80 59.22
N GLY A 771 -51.80 25.62 59.45
CA GLY A 771 -51.46 26.14 60.79
C GLY A 771 -50.08 26.81 60.89
N SER A 772 -50.04 28.14 60.97
CA SER A 772 -48.94 28.95 61.57
C SER A 772 -49.29 29.26 63.04
N PRO A 773 -48.38 29.71 63.95
CA PRO A 773 -47.80 31.08 63.91
C PRO A 773 -46.42 31.33 64.62
N ALA A 774 -45.89 32.56 64.38
CA ALA A 774 -45.10 33.48 65.24
C ALA A 774 -43.65 33.10 65.68
N ALA A 775 -42.60 33.86 65.32
CA ALA A 775 -42.09 35.19 65.78
C ALA A 775 -40.86 34.99 66.70
N THR A 776 -39.71 35.68 66.62
CA THR A 776 -39.45 37.14 66.72
C THR A 776 -37.98 37.50 66.38
N SER A 777 -37.80 38.73 65.81
CA SER A 777 -36.71 39.72 66.05
C SER A 777 -35.29 39.45 65.55
N ALA A 778 -34.50 40.40 64.98
CA ALA A 778 -34.68 41.83 64.70
C ALA A 778 -33.65 42.29 63.62
N THR A 779 -34.14 43.14 62.69
CA THR A 779 -33.54 44.38 62.07
C THR A 779 -32.07 44.73 62.30
N ALA A 780 -31.32 45.40 61.42
CA ALA A 780 -31.47 46.11 60.14
C ALA A 780 -30.03 46.36 59.60
N VAL A 781 -29.68 46.81 58.38
CA VAL A 781 -30.06 47.94 57.51
C VAL A 781 -29.35 47.61 56.15
N ARG A 782 -30.01 47.51 54.97
CA ARG A 782 -30.40 48.56 53.99
C ARG A 782 -29.17 49.32 53.41
N VAL A 783 -28.97 49.71 52.14
CA VAL A 783 -29.77 50.09 50.95
C VAL A 783 -28.80 49.99 49.74
N ASN A 784 -29.09 49.31 48.62
CA ASN A 784 -29.70 49.79 47.37
C ASN A 784 -29.01 50.97 46.63
N GLY A 785 -28.79 50.84 45.31
CA GLY A 785 -28.45 51.97 44.45
C GLY A 785 -28.06 51.60 43.00
N SER A 786 -29.01 51.76 42.08
CA SER A 786 -28.98 51.57 40.62
C SER A 786 -28.37 52.74 39.82
N PHE A 787 -28.04 52.46 38.54
CA PHE A 787 -28.07 53.30 37.30
C PHE A 787 -26.77 53.34 36.45
N SER A 788 -26.93 53.10 35.15
CA SER A 788 -25.97 53.36 34.03
C SER A 788 -26.19 54.79 33.45
N PRO A 789 -25.62 55.23 32.29
CA PRO A 789 -24.41 54.88 31.49
C PRO A 789 -23.59 56.14 31.01
N LEU A 790 -22.62 55.92 30.09
CA LEU A 790 -21.95 56.85 29.13
C LEU A 790 -20.63 57.57 29.52
N GLY A 791 -19.63 57.47 28.62
CA GLY A 791 -18.66 58.56 28.37
C GLY A 791 -17.17 58.23 28.22
N SER A 792 -16.72 58.02 26.97
CA SER A 792 -15.46 58.54 26.36
C SER A 792 -14.08 58.39 27.04
N SER A 793 -13.17 57.70 26.33
CA SER A 793 -11.69 57.87 26.29
C SER A 793 -11.26 59.35 26.08
N PRO A 794 -9.99 59.82 26.27
CA PRO A 794 -8.77 59.17 25.74
C PRO A 794 -7.38 59.48 26.41
N VAL A 795 -6.34 58.88 25.82
CA VAL A 795 -4.90 59.25 25.78
C VAL A 795 -4.03 59.06 27.05
N SER A 796 -2.97 58.27 26.92
CA SER A 796 -1.63 58.69 27.37
C SER A 796 -0.54 58.07 26.50
N SER A 797 0.45 58.90 26.18
CA SER A 797 1.67 58.62 25.44
C SER A 797 2.88 58.66 26.38
N ASP A 798 3.92 57.94 25.97
CA ASP A 798 5.36 58.27 26.11
C ASP A 798 6.20 57.83 27.32
N ARG A 799 7.21 57.00 26.94
CA ARG A 799 8.65 57.02 27.27
C ARG A 799 9.11 56.76 28.71
N GLN A 800 10.00 55.77 28.88
CA GLN A 800 11.46 56.00 28.88
C GLN A 800 12.25 54.69 29.13
N SER A 801 13.34 54.58 28.40
CA SER A 801 14.41 53.59 28.46
C SER A 801 15.41 53.88 29.58
N GLN A 802 16.02 52.85 30.20
CA GLN A 802 17.49 52.58 30.18
C GLN A 802 18.07 51.87 31.43
N PHE A 803 19.02 50.96 31.13
CA PHE A 803 20.21 50.50 31.88
C PHE A 803 20.15 49.37 32.94
N THR A 804 20.73 48.21 32.54
CA THR A 804 21.49 47.17 33.30
C THR A 804 22.86 47.71 33.80
N PRO A 805 23.80 46.95 34.46
CA PRO A 805 23.90 45.54 34.94
C PRO A 805 24.38 45.43 36.43
N SER A 806 24.51 44.29 37.13
CA SER A 806 25.66 43.34 37.20
C SER A 806 25.44 42.38 38.42
N THR A 807 25.41 41.03 38.33
CA THR A 807 26.48 40.00 38.47
C THR A 807 26.63 39.24 39.83
N ILE A 808 26.57 37.90 39.71
CA ILE A 808 27.38 36.81 40.35
C ILE A 808 26.77 35.94 41.50
N SER A 809 26.71 34.63 41.18
CA SER A 809 26.34 33.34 41.82
C SER A 809 27.17 32.91 43.06
N PRO A 810 27.24 31.63 43.57
CA PRO A 810 26.59 30.32 43.27
C PRO A 810 26.11 29.50 44.54
N VAL A 811 25.44 28.33 44.51
CA VAL A 811 25.99 26.94 44.48
C VAL A 811 24.87 25.88 44.77
N ILE A 812 24.71 24.91 43.85
CA ILE A 812 24.48 23.42 43.96
C ILE A 812 23.31 22.83 44.80
N ALA A 813 22.33 22.17 44.14
CA ALA A 813 22.13 20.70 44.12
C ALA A 813 20.76 20.26 43.56
N GLY A 814 20.76 19.45 42.49
CA GLY A 814 19.81 18.33 42.33
C GLY A 814 18.68 18.42 41.29
N SER A 815 18.86 17.68 40.20
CA SER A 815 17.88 16.94 39.38
C SER A 815 17.09 17.60 38.23
N THR A 816 17.42 17.09 37.03
CA THR A 816 16.58 16.86 35.82
C THR A 816 15.93 18.06 35.11
N ILE A 817 16.64 18.58 34.11
CA ILE A 817 16.08 19.48 33.09
C ILE A 817 15.51 18.61 31.96
N GLY A 818 14.18 18.44 31.96
CA GLY A 818 13.39 18.15 30.78
C GLY A 818 12.77 19.46 30.30
N GLU A 819 13.43 20.15 29.36
CA GLU A 819 12.87 21.34 28.73
C GLU A 819 12.34 20.98 27.34
N ALA A 820 11.03 21.19 27.18
CA ALA A 820 10.28 21.07 25.95
C ALA A 820 10.81 22.05 24.88
N LEU A 821 11.14 21.52 23.70
CA LEU A 821 11.53 22.34 22.55
C LEU A 821 10.28 22.83 21.78
N PRO A 822 10.27 24.09 21.27
CA PRO A 822 9.12 24.69 20.61
C PRO A 822 9.08 24.33 19.11
N HIS A 823 7.96 23.81 18.62
CA HIS A 823 7.76 23.43 17.21
C HIS A 823 7.17 24.58 16.36
N GLY A 824 7.93 25.09 15.39
CA GLY A 824 7.40 25.97 14.33
C GLY A 824 7.45 25.27 12.97
N VAL A 825 6.42 25.35 12.13
CA VAL A 825 6.51 25.07 10.67
C VAL A 825 5.39 25.80 9.91
N ASN A 826 5.28 27.13 10.03
CA ASN A 826 4.80 27.93 8.88
C ASN A 826 6.00 28.08 7.93
N GLY A 827 5.82 28.56 6.70
CA GLY A 827 6.94 29.05 5.86
C GLY A 827 7.82 30.14 6.51
N THR A 828 7.58 30.49 7.78
CA THR A 828 8.47 31.20 8.67
C THR A 828 9.63 30.29 9.11
N VAL A 829 10.85 30.68 8.76
CA VAL A 829 12.08 30.15 9.37
C VAL A 829 11.95 30.24 10.90
N ASN A 830 12.10 29.12 11.59
CA ASN A 830 12.03 29.03 13.05
C ASN A 830 13.44 28.86 13.64
N MET A 831 13.58 28.87 14.97
CA MET A 831 14.89 28.72 15.63
C MET A 831 15.56 27.37 15.36
N LEU A 832 14.79 26.28 15.19
CA LEU A 832 15.33 25.00 14.78
C LEU A 832 15.84 25.04 13.33
N HIS A 833 15.15 25.68 12.39
CA HIS A 833 15.67 25.91 11.03
C HIS A 833 16.94 26.75 11.03
N MET A 834 17.04 27.75 11.92
CA MET A 834 18.28 28.53 12.09
C MET A 834 19.38 27.68 12.71
N GLU A 835 19.08 26.80 13.67
CA GLU A 835 20.02 25.83 14.24
C GLU A 835 20.53 24.86 13.18
N LEU A 836 19.63 24.28 12.37
CA LEU A 836 19.96 23.37 11.28
C LEU A 836 20.76 24.10 10.18
N LEU A 837 20.41 25.32 9.82
CA LEU A 837 21.19 26.11 8.85
C LEU A 837 22.57 26.48 9.41
N TYR A 838 22.64 26.88 10.68
CA TYR A 838 23.90 27.16 11.36
C TYR A 838 24.78 25.91 11.41
N HIS A 839 24.19 24.75 11.75
CA HIS A 839 24.87 23.46 11.71
C HIS A 839 25.37 23.16 10.30
N ALA A 840 24.55 23.36 9.27
CA ALA A 840 24.96 23.15 7.87
C ALA A 840 26.07 24.09 7.38
N LEU A 841 26.22 25.26 7.99
CA LEU A 841 27.29 26.23 7.68
C LEU A 841 28.59 25.97 8.47
N GLN A 842 28.50 25.33 9.64
CA GLN A 842 29.64 25.12 10.53
C GLN A 842 30.19 23.69 10.46
N GLU A 843 29.33 22.70 10.23
CA GLU A 843 29.69 21.30 10.30
C GLU A 843 30.34 20.80 9.02
N LYS A 844 31.62 20.47 9.14
CA LYS A 844 32.44 20.11 7.98
C LYS A 844 32.17 18.70 7.50
N SER A 845 31.71 17.81 8.39
CA SER A 845 31.36 16.43 8.05
C SER A 845 29.97 16.26 7.47
N LEU A 846 29.15 17.31 7.41
CA LEU A 846 27.78 17.22 6.88
C LEU A 846 27.78 16.74 5.42
N TYR A 847 28.68 17.32 4.61
CA TYR A 847 28.86 16.95 3.21
C TYR A 847 29.85 15.79 3.07
N VAL A 848 29.63 14.96 2.05
CA VAL A 848 30.40 13.75 1.75
C VAL A 848 31.83 14.14 1.29
N GLY A 849 32.77 14.35 2.22
CA GLY A 849 34.22 14.56 1.93
C GLY A 849 35.02 15.14 3.11
N ALA A 850 35.95 14.35 3.64
CA ALA A 850 36.64 14.56 4.91
C ALA A 850 37.88 15.48 4.85
N SER A 851 37.86 16.59 4.10
CA SER A 851 38.92 17.60 4.17
C SER A 851 38.37 19.01 4.41
N GLN A 852 39.12 19.83 5.15
CA GLN A 852 38.69 21.17 5.56
C GLN A 852 38.48 22.14 4.38
N SER A 853 39.22 21.96 3.27
CA SER A 853 39.06 22.74 2.04
C SER A 853 37.84 22.31 1.21
N TYR A 854 37.43 21.03 1.30
CA TYR A 854 36.31 20.47 0.56
C TYR A 854 34.95 20.96 1.09
N SER A 855 34.77 20.93 2.42
CA SER A 855 33.53 21.39 3.06
C SER A 855 33.20 22.84 2.73
N GLN A 856 34.22 23.71 2.66
CA GLN A 856 34.03 25.11 2.27
C GLN A 856 33.55 25.24 0.81
N THR A 857 34.17 24.51 -0.11
CA THR A 857 33.80 24.52 -1.55
C THR A 857 32.36 24.03 -1.76
N MET A 858 31.95 22.98 -1.05
CA MET A 858 30.58 22.48 -1.08
C MET A 858 29.59 23.49 -0.49
N THR A 859 29.94 24.15 0.61
CA THR A 859 29.10 25.19 1.22
C THR A 859 28.90 26.37 0.26
N ASP A 860 29.96 26.82 -0.40
CA ASP A 860 29.93 27.91 -1.39
C ASP A 860 29.12 27.53 -2.64
N MET A 861 29.09 26.24 -3.01
CA MET A 861 28.28 25.73 -4.12
C MET A 861 26.80 25.54 -3.76
N VAL A 862 26.49 25.11 -2.54
CA VAL A 862 25.14 24.67 -2.13
C VAL A 862 24.32 25.81 -1.54
N ILE A 863 24.91 26.66 -0.71
CA ILE A 863 24.18 27.68 0.05
C ILE A 863 23.56 28.75 -0.87
N PRO A 864 24.29 29.39 -1.80
CA PRO A 864 23.70 30.46 -2.62
C PRO A 864 22.51 29.99 -3.46
N PRO A 865 22.54 28.82 -4.13
CA PRO A 865 21.36 28.31 -4.84
C PRO A 865 20.23 27.85 -3.91
N ALA A 866 20.54 27.31 -2.71
CA ALA A 866 19.51 26.94 -1.73
C ALA A 866 18.70 28.15 -1.25
N LEU A 867 19.31 29.34 -1.16
CA LEU A 867 18.60 30.58 -0.80
C LEU A 867 17.53 31.01 -1.83
N THR A 868 17.62 30.52 -3.07
CA THR A 868 16.69 30.86 -4.16
C THR A 868 15.80 29.69 -4.60
N HIS A 869 16.11 28.46 -4.15
CA HIS A 869 15.41 27.23 -4.53
C HIS A 869 14.95 26.47 -3.27
N PRO A 870 13.69 26.67 -2.82
CA PRO A 870 13.21 26.14 -1.54
C PRO A 870 13.35 24.64 -1.38
N PHE A 871 13.12 23.85 -2.44
CA PHE A 871 13.30 22.40 -2.40
C PHE A 871 14.71 21.98 -1.97
N LEU A 872 15.74 22.72 -2.40
CA LEU A 872 17.12 22.44 -2.05
C LEU A 872 17.42 22.84 -0.60
N MET A 873 16.91 23.99 -0.16
CA MET A 873 17.07 24.41 1.25
C MET A 873 16.42 23.42 2.21
N TYR A 874 15.20 22.98 1.94
CA TYR A 874 14.52 22.03 2.83
C TYR A 874 15.27 20.70 2.92
N GLU A 875 15.79 20.17 1.80
CA GLU A 875 16.58 18.94 1.85
C GLU A 875 17.93 19.13 2.56
N LEU A 876 18.57 20.28 2.41
CA LEU A 876 19.79 20.62 3.15
C LEU A 876 19.54 20.60 4.68
N LEU A 877 18.44 21.21 5.12
CA LEU A 877 18.05 21.20 6.52
C LEU A 877 17.68 19.79 6.99
N ALA A 878 17.05 18.98 6.13
CA ALA A 878 16.74 17.58 6.44
C ALA A 878 18.02 16.76 6.70
N LEU A 879 19.02 16.86 5.83
CA LEU A 879 20.32 16.23 6.02
C LEU A 879 21.03 16.75 7.27
N SER A 880 20.96 18.06 7.54
CA SER A 880 21.50 18.65 8.76
C SER A 880 20.84 18.07 10.01
N ALA A 881 19.53 17.81 9.96
CA ALA A 881 18.80 17.20 11.07
C ALA A 881 19.21 15.74 11.28
N LEU A 882 19.39 14.96 10.22
CA LEU A 882 19.90 13.58 10.30
C LEU A 882 21.32 13.52 10.88
N HIS A 883 22.22 14.42 10.43
CA HIS A 883 23.57 14.50 10.99
C HIS A 883 23.53 14.85 12.48
N LEU A 884 22.75 15.87 12.85
CA LEU A 884 22.58 16.23 14.26
C LEU A 884 21.95 15.11 15.08
N ALA A 885 21.07 14.28 14.50
CA ALA A 885 20.50 13.12 15.18
C ALA A 885 21.59 12.08 15.54
N VAL A 886 22.62 11.93 14.70
CA VAL A 886 23.80 11.09 14.97
C VAL A 886 24.68 11.72 16.06
N VAL A 887 24.92 13.03 16.00
CA VAL A 887 25.78 13.75 16.97
C VAL A 887 25.10 13.95 18.33
N GLN A 888 23.77 14.05 18.36
CA GLN A 888 22.98 14.31 19.57
C GLN A 888 21.93 13.20 19.81
N PRO A 889 22.34 12.04 20.34
CA PRO A 889 21.44 10.89 20.57
C PRO A 889 20.18 11.24 21.40
N ASN A 890 20.30 12.18 22.34
CA ASN A 890 19.20 12.62 23.20
C ASN A 890 18.07 13.33 22.44
N ARG A 891 18.35 13.88 21.25
CA ARG A 891 17.37 14.54 20.36
C ARG A 891 17.13 13.74 19.08
N GLN A 892 17.65 12.52 18.99
CA GLN A 892 17.64 11.72 17.77
C GLN A 892 16.22 11.54 17.20
N GLN A 893 15.26 11.08 18.02
CA GLN A 893 13.88 10.85 17.56
C GLN A 893 13.21 12.13 17.05
N LEU A 894 13.43 13.26 17.72
CA LEU A 894 12.90 14.56 17.31
C LEU A 894 13.53 15.00 15.97
N LEU A 895 14.84 14.91 15.85
CA LEU A 895 15.58 15.36 14.67
C LEU A 895 15.32 14.47 13.45
N GLU A 896 15.14 13.15 13.65
CA GLU A 896 14.72 12.22 12.60
C GLU A 896 13.30 12.52 12.11
N SER A 897 12.37 12.83 13.04
CA SER A 897 11.03 13.32 12.67
C SER A 897 11.14 14.57 11.81
N VAL A 898 11.90 15.57 12.28
CA VAL A 898 12.14 16.85 11.59
C VAL A 898 12.73 16.64 10.20
N ALA A 899 13.70 15.73 10.05
CA ALA A 899 14.28 15.39 8.77
C ALA A 899 13.25 14.85 7.77
N ALA A 900 12.37 13.96 8.21
CA ALA A 900 11.30 13.41 7.38
C ALA A 900 10.27 14.49 6.95
N GLU A 901 9.98 15.47 7.83
CA GLU A 901 9.10 16.61 7.48
C GLU A 901 9.72 17.47 6.39
N LEU A 902 10.97 17.86 6.61
CA LEU A 902 11.71 18.72 5.69
C LEU A 902 11.87 18.04 4.33
N GLN A 903 12.18 16.75 4.28
CA GLN A 903 12.25 15.97 3.04
C GLN A 903 10.91 15.92 2.29
N THR A 904 9.80 15.71 3.01
CA THR A 904 8.46 15.68 2.40
C THR A 904 8.13 17.01 1.74
N VAL A 905 8.45 18.13 2.40
CA VAL A 905 8.28 19.48 1.85
C VAL A 905 9.22 19.70 0.66
N ALA A 906 10.47 19.25 0.75
CA ALA A 906 11.46 19.35 -0.31
C ALA A 906 11.02 18.63 -1.59
N LEU A 907 10.57 17.38 -1.49
CA LEU A 907 10.06 16.58 -2.61
C LEU A 907 8.79 17.21 -3.23
N SER A 908 7.87 17.70 -2.41
CA SER A 908 6.66 18.38 -2.90
C SER A 908 7.02 19.64 -3.71
N SER A 909 7.95 20.44 -3.20
CA SER A 909 8.43 21.66 -3.88
C SER A 909 9.22 21.33 -5.15
N PHE A 910 10.02 20.26 -5.16
CA PHE A 910 10.76 19.82 -6.34
C PHE A 910 9.81 19.33 -7.44
N ASN A 911 8.82 18.50 -7.11
CA ASN A 911 7.88 17.95 -8.09
C ASN A 911 7.04 19.03 -8.80
N GLN A 912 6.81 20.18 -8.17
CA GLN A 912 6.12 21.31 -8.80
C GLN A 912 6.98 22.03 -9.86
N THR A 913 8.30 21.89 -9.78
CA THR A 913 9.27 22.66 -10.58
C THR A 913 10.13 21.80 -11.51
N CYS A 914 10.15 20.47 -11.33
CA CYS A 914 11.05 19.55 -12.02
C CYS A 914 10.76 19.35 -13.51
N HIS A 915 9.61 19.83 -14.01
CA HIS A 915 9.20 19.69 -15.40
C HIS A 915 9.87 20.70 -16.36
N GLN A 916 10.60 21.69 -15.84
CA GLN A 916 11.29 22.71 -16.64
C GLN A 916 12.77 22.82 -16.25
N VAL A 917 13.67 22.22 -17.04
CA VAL A 917 15.12 22.34 -16.82
C VAL A 917 15.65 23.60 -17.53
N THR A 918 16.28 24.49 -16.77
CA THR A 918 16.84 25.77 -17.21
C THR A 918 18.30 25.90 -16.74
N PRO A 919 19.12 26.77 -17.35
CA PRO A 919 20.48 27.02 -16.86
C PRO A 919 20.55 27.45 -15.39
N THR A 920 19.51 28.11 -14.87
CA THR A 920 19.47 28.65 -13.50
C THR A 920 19.03 27.65 -12.43
N ASN A 921 18.26 26.61 -12.78
CA ASN A 921 17.78 25.61 -11.81
C ASN A 921 18.44 24.22 -11.96
N CYS A 922 19.19 23.99 -13.05
CA CYS A 922 19.85 22.71 -13.31
C CYS A 922 20.83 22.29 -12.20
N LEU A 923 21.65 23.22 -11.70
CA LEU A 923 22.57 22.97 -10.58
C LEU A 923 21.81 22.65 -9.27
N PRO A 924 20.84 23.47 -8.81
CA PRO A 924 20.01 23.14 -7.65
C PRO A 924 19.33 21.77 -7.74
N MET A 925 18.78 21.42 -8.90
CA MET A 925 18.13 20.12 -9.12
C MET A 925 19.13 18.96 -9.00
N PHE A 926 20.33 19.11 -9.54
CA PHE A 926 21.40 18.11 -9.43
C PHE A 926 21.85 17.92 -7.97
N VAL A 927 22.07 19.01 -7.24
CA VAL A 927 22.48 18.96 -5.83
C VAL A 927 21.38 18.34 -4.96
N PHE A 928 20.12 18.77 -5.15
CA PHE A 928 18.96 18.21 -4.44
C PHE A 928 18.87 16.69 -4.63
N SER A 929 19.12 16.21 -5.86
CA SER A 929 19.08 14.77 -6.20
C SER A 929 20.18 13.96 -5.52
N SER A 930 21.33 14.59 -5.31
CA SER A 930 22.42 13.97 -4.56
C SER A 930 22.08 13.91 -3.07
N PHE A 931 21.44 14.96 -2.54
CA PHE A 931 21.04 15.02 -1.13
C PHE A 931 19.90 14.07 -0.79
N ILE A 932 18.88 13.97 -1.65
CA ILE A 932 17.81 12.99 -1.45
C ILE A 932 18.35 11.56 -1.51
N GLY A 933 19.33 11.31 -2.40
CA GLY A 933 20.01 10.02 -2.47
C GLY A 933 20.75 9.66 -1.17
N ASN A 934 21.50 10.62 -0.62
CA ASN A 934 22.16 10.48 0.68
C ASN A 934 21.16 10.26 1.81
N HIS A 935 20.05 11.01 1.82
CA HIS A 935 18.98 10.84 2.79
C HIS A 935 18.42 9.41 2.74
N VAL A 936 18.04 8.94 1.55
CA VAL A 936 17.51 7.59 1.37
C VAL A 936 18.54 6.56 1.81
N PHE A 937 19.81 6.70 1.44
CA PHE A 937 20.90 5.83 1.90
C PHE A 937 20.95 5.72 3.43
N TYR A 938 20.99 6.85 4.13
CA TYR A 938 21.00 6.89 5.60
C TYR A 938 19.82 6.12 6.17
N THR A 939 18.61 6.40 5.68
CA THR A 939 17.39 5.79 6.20
C THR A 939 17.31 4.30 5.88
N THR A 940 17.80 3.86 4.71
CA THR A 940 17.89 2.43 4.35
C THR A 940 18.75 1.70 5.35
N PHE A 941 19.97 2.18 5.67
CA PHE A 941 20.83 1.49 6.63
C PHE A 941 20.43 1.67 8.08
N LYS A 942 19.75 2.76 8.44
CA LYS A 942 19.29 2.99 9.81
C LYS A 942 18.07 2.14 10.17
N TYR A 943 17.16 1.94 9.22
CA TYR A 943 15.84 1.32 9.46
C TYR A 943 15.60 0.04 8.67
N HIS A 944 16.66 -0.55 8.08
CA HIS A 944 16.58 -1.83 7.38
C HIS A 944 15.93 -2.90 8.25
N SER A 945 15.20 -3.82 7.62
CA SER A 945 14.76 -5.05 8.28
C SER A 945 15.93 -6.03 8.37
N ASP A 946 15.96 -6.89 9.39
CA ASP A 946 16.90 -8.00 9.49
C ASP A 946 16.78 -9.02 8.33
N ASN A 947 15.71 -8.93 7.52
CA ASN A 947 15.55 -9.71 6.31
C ASN A 947 16.35 -9.12 5.14
N PHE A 948 17.37 -9.85 4.69
CA PHE A 948 18.23 -9.48 3.55
C PHE A 948 17.47 -9.19 2.24
N HIS A 949 16.37 -9.89 1.97
CA HIS A 949 15.60 -9.69 0.74
C HIS A 949 14.95 -8.30 0.72
N SER A 950 14.30 -7.94 1.81
CA SER A 950 13.66 -6.63 1.99
C SER A 950 14.71 -5.51 1.99
N PHE A 951 15.84 -5.71 2.67
CA PHE A 951 16.98 -4.79 2.62
C PHE A 951 17.48 -4.57 1.19
N LEU A 952 17.74 -5.64 0.44
CA LEU A 952 18.28 -5.54 -0.91
C LEU A 952 17.31 -4.81 -1.85
N GLU A 953 16.01 -5.03 -1.71
CA GLU A 953 15.01 -4.28 -2.47
C GLU A 953 15.00 -2.79 -2.14
N GLU A 954 15.11 -2.42 -0.87
CA GLU A 954 15.23 -1.02 -0.44
C GLU A 954 16.53 -0.39 -0.94
N PHE A 955 17.64 -1.13 -0.88
CA PHE A 955 18.94 -0.70 -1.34
C PHE A 955 19.00 -0.51 -2.86
N VAL A 956 18.35 -1.38 -3.65
CA VAL A 956 18.22 -1.17 -5.10
C VAL A 956 17.37 0.07 -5.40
N LYS A 957 16.29 0.31 -4.64
CA LYS A 957 15.46 1.52 -4.81
C LYS A 957 16.26 2.79 -4.54
N TYR A 958 17.13 2.79 -3.52
CA TYR A 958 18.13 3.85 -3.30
C TYR A 958 18.98 4.11 -4.56
N MET A 959 19.55 3.05 -5.16
CA MET A 959 20.36 3.17 -6.38
C MET A 959 19.55 3.72 -7.57
N GLN A 960 18.25 3.42 -7.64
CA GLN A 960 17.36 3.94 -8.69
C GLN A 960 17.01 5.42 -8.52
N VAL A 961 16.83 5.92 -7.29
CA VAL A 961 16.53 7.33 -7.00
C VAL A 961 17.63 8.26 -7.54
N HIS A 962 18.91 7.88 -7.34
CA HIS A 962 20.05 8.62 -7.91
C HIS A 962 20.03 8.70 -9.45
N ARG A 963 19.45 7.71 -10.12
CA ARG A 963 19.39 7.63 -11.60
C ARG A 963 18.20 8.36 -12.20
N GLY A 964 17.05 8.33 -11.51
CA GLY A 964 15.81 8.95 -11.98
C GLY A 964 15.98 10.43 -12.32
N VAL A 965 16.76 11.16 -11.52
CA VAL A 965 17.00 12.59 -11.78
C VAL A 965 18.08 12.83 -12.84
N ARG A 966 19.05 11.91 -13.01
CA ARG A 966 19.99 11.97 -14.14
C ARG A 966 19.26 11.83 -15.48
N SER A 967 18.21 11.02 -15.56
CA SER A 967 17.36 10.91 -16.76
C SER A 967 16.70 12.25 -17.10
N VAL A 968 16.16 12.95 -16.10
CA VAL A 968 15.53 14.28 -16.24
C VAL A 968 16.51 15.35 -16.74
N ILE A 969 17.81 15.23 -16.42
CA ILE A 969 18.85 16.24 -16.75
C ILE A 969 19.77 15.78 -17.90
N SER A 970 19.55 14.59 -18.46
CA SER A 970 20.42 13.96 -19.48
C SER A 970 20.59 14.79 -20.77
N ASN A 971 19.56 15.55 -21.16
CA ASN A 971 19.60 16.44 -22.33
C ASN A 971 20.54 17.67 -22.16
N ASN A 972 21.07 17.90 -20.96
CA ASN A 972 21.92 19.06 -20.62
C ASN A 972 23.29 18.64 -20.07
N TRP A 973 23.74 17.41 -20.37
CA TRP A 973 24.94 16.80 -19.80
C TRP A 973 26.24 17.60 -20.02
N GLU A 974 26.39 18.27 -21.17
CA GLU A 974 27.57 19.11 -21.44
C GLU A 974 27.72 20.28 -20.44
N MET A 975 26.60 20.86 -19.99
CA MET A 975 26.57 21.94 -19.00
C MET A 975 26.84 21.45 -17.58
N LEU A 976 26.50 20.18 -17.30
CA LEU A 976 26.72 19.56 -16.00
C LEU A 976 28.11 18.94 -15.84
N ARG A 977 28.81 18.58 -16.92
CA ARG A 977 30.11 17.89 -16.85
C ARG A 977 31.11 18.60 -15.94
N GLU A 978 31.20 19.92 -16.06
CA GLU A 978 32.08 20.76 -15.22
C GLU A 978 31.61 20.81 -13.76
N LEU A 979 30.29 20.81 -13.52
CA LEU A 979 29.68 20.85 -12.19
C LEU A 979 29.70 19.48 -11.48
N SER A 980 29.55 18.38 -12.20
CA SER A 980 29.71 17.02 -11.67
C SER A 980 31.17 16.72 -11.36
N ALA A 981 32.11 17.24 -12.17
CA ALA A 981 33.54 17.18 -11.86
C ALA A 981 33.86 17.99 -10.60
N LYS A 982 33.29 19.19 -10.45
CA LYS A 982 33.38 20.00 -9.21
C LYS A 982 32.77 19.31 -7.99
N ALA A 983 31.57 18.77 -8.11
CA ALA A 983 30.85 18.09 -7.02
C ALA A 983 31.45 16.73 -6.62
N LEU A 984 32.17 16.06 -7.53
CA LEU A 984 32.87 14.79 -7.30
C LEU A 984 34.40 14.96 -7.19
N MET A 985 34.93 16.19 -7.19
CA MET A 985 36.37 16.50 -7.10
C MET A 985 37.24 15.87 -8.19
N LEU A 986 36.75 15.89 -9.43
CA LEU A 986 37.45 15.53 -10.67
C LEU A 986 38.04 16.77 -11.40
N GLU A 987 38.12 17.93 -10.75
CA GLU A 987 38.56 19.20 -11.39
C GLU A 987 39.91 19.15 -12.09
N ASP A 988 40.78 18.19 -11.72
CA ASP A 988 41.97 17.83 -12.47
C ASP A 988 41.93 16.32 -12.79
N GLU A 989 41.22 15.95 -13.85
CA GLU A 989 41.15 14.57 -14.34
C GLU A 989 42.53 14.02 -14.76
N SER A 990 43.55 14.88 -14.90
CA SER A 990 44.91 14.49 -15.28
C SER A 990 45.56 13.48 -14.34
N ASP A 991 45.19 13.50 -13.06
CA ASP A 991 45.79 12.67 -12.02
C ASP A 991 45.03 11.36 -11.79
N LEU A 992 43.80 11.24 -12.32
CA LEU A 992 42.99 10.03 -12.15
C LEU A 992 43.40 8.94 -13.15
N PRO A 993 43.30 7.66 -12.76
CA PRO A 993 43.62 6.55 -13.65
C PRO A 993 42.73 6.56 -14.90
N GLN A 994 43.33 6.28 -16.06
CA GLN A 994 42.59 6.12 -17.31
C GLN A 994 41.65 4.93 -17.22
N ARG A 995 40.39 5.12 -17.64
CA ARG A 995 39.41 4.03 -17.71
C ARG A 995 39.89 2.94 -18.67
N GLY A 996 39.69 1.67 -18.28
CA GLY A 996 40.10 0.51 -19.07
C GLY A 996 41.57 0.08 -18.89
N GLN A 997 42.36 0.78 -18.06
CA GLN A 997 43.71 0.37 -17.67
C GLN A 997 43.77 0.18 -16.14
N PRO A 998 43.44 -1.03 -15.63
CA PRO A 998 43.42 -1.27 -14.19
C PRO A 998 44.83 -1.17 -13.60
N GLN A 999 44.96 -0.48 -12.47
CA GLN A 999 46.22 -0.37 -11.71
C GLN A 999 46.25 -1.34 -10.53
N GLY A 1000 45.09 -1.67 -9.97
CA GLY A 1000 44.90 -2.67 -8.93
C GLY A 1000 44.33 -4.00 -9.42
N ASN A 1001 44.13 -4.91 -8.46
CA ASN A 1001 43.69 -6.29 -8.67
C ASN A 1001 42.49 -6.69 -7.81
N GLU A 1002 41.81 -5.74 -7.15
CA GLU A 1002 40.68 -6.00 -6.24
C GLU A 1002 39.56 -6.81 -6.88
N CYS A 1003 39.32 -6.62 -8.17
CA CYS A 1003 38.25 -7.30 -8.90
C CYS A 1003 38.75 -8.44 -9.81
N ASP A 1004 40.02 -8.86 -9.73
CA ASP A 1004 40.57 -9.94 -10.57
C ASP A 1004 39.83 -11.27 -10.35
N SER A 1005 39.50 -11.58 -9.09
CA SER A 1005 38.74 -12.79 -8.72
C SER A 1005 37.34 -12.81 -9.36
N LEU A 1006 36.67 -11.66 -9.43
CA LEU A 1006 35.39 -11.50 -10.11
C LEU A 1006 35.53 -11.63 -11.62
N ARG A 1007 36.58 -11.07 -12.23
CA ARG A 1007 36.82 -11.24 -13.67
C ARG A 1007 36.98 -12.71 -14.04
N HIS A 1008 37.83 -13.44 -13.30
CA HIS A 1008 38.01 -14.86 -13.53
C HIS A 1008 36.74 -15.69 -13.28
N LEU A 1009 35.93 -15.32 -12.27
CA LEU A 1009 34.62 -15.93 -12.05
C LEU A 1009 33.72 -15.74 -13.29
N LEU A 1010 33.61 -14.52 -13.79
CA LEU A 1010 32.70 -14.18 -14.89
C LEU A 1010 33.14 -14.78 -16.24
N GLU A 1011 34.45 -14.95 -16.44
CA GLU A 1011 35.02 -15.66 -17.59
C GLU A 1011 34.71 -17.16 -17.55
N ALA A 1012 34.76 -17.78 -16.37
CA ALA A 1012 34.50 -19.20 -16.17
C ALA A 1012 33.00 -19.54 -16.00
N ALA A 1013 32.16 -18.55 -15.67
CA ALA A 1013 30.74 -18.75 -15.42
C ALA A 1013 29.96 -19.07 -16.70
N ASP A 1014 29.03 -20.04 -16.58
CA ASP A 1014 28.08 -20.42 -17.61
C ASP A 1014 26.90 -19.41 -17.66
N ILE A 1015 27.19 -18.22 -18.22
CA ILE A 1015 26.27 -17.09 -18.33
C ILE A 1015 26.24 -16.56 -19.76
N SER A 1016 25.10 -15.98 -20.17
CA SER A 1016 24.94 -15.44 -21.53
C SER A 1016 25.98 -14.34 -21.83
N PRO A 1017 26.39 -14.17 -23.11
CA PRO A 1017 27.33 -13.11 -23.48
C PRO A 1017 26.88 -11.70 -23.06
N ALA A 1018 25.58 -11.40 -23.17
CA ALA A 1018 25.02 -10.10 -22.79
C ALA A 1018 25.04 -9.87 -21.26
N THR A 1019 24.74 -10.92 -20.49
CA THR A 1019 24.84 -10.87 -19.02
C THR A 1019 26.29 -10.74 -18.56
N ARG A 1020 27.20 -11.47 -19.20
CA ARG A 1020 28.65 -11.37 -18.94
C ARG A 1020 29.15 -9.95 -19.23
N GLU A 1021 28.79 -9.38 -20.37
CA GLU A 1021 29.16 -8.00 -20.72
C GLU A 1021 28.65 -7.01 -19.66
N THR A 1022 27.40 -7.16 -19.22
CA THR A 1022 26.80 -6.34 -18.17
C THR A 1022 27.59 -6.42 -16.85
N TYR A 1023 27.96 -7.63 -16.42
CA TYR A 1023 28.78 -7.81 -15.21
C TYR A 1023 30.20 -7.28 -15.37
N MET A 1024 30.83 -7.51 -16.53
CA MET A 1024 32.18 -7.01 -16.82
C MET A 1024 32.23 -5.49 -16.79
N GLN A 1025 31.22 -4.79 -17.36
CA GLN A 1025 31.11 -3.34 -17.28
C GLN A 1025 31.00 -2.84 -15.82
N ALA A 1026 30.20 -3.52 -14.98
CA ALA A 1026 30.06 -3.18 -13.57
C ALA A 1026 31.38 -3.39 -12.80
N VAL A 1027 32.09 -4.49 -13.10
CA VAL A 1027 33.39 -4.85 -12.51
C VAL A 1027 34.50 -3.88 -12.93
N GLU A 1028 34.58 -3.52 -14.21
CA GLU A 1028 35.55 -2.53 -14.71
C GLU A 1028 35.32 -1.16 -14.09
N SER A 1029 34.04 -0.74 -13.99
CA SER A 1029 33.68 0.50 -13.31
C SER A 1029 34.04 0.46 -11.82
N LEU A 1030 33.96 -0.72 -11.18
CA LEU A 1030 34.29 -0.89 -9.77
C LEU A 1030 35.81 -0.85 -9.55
N GLN A 1031 36.58 -1.55 -10.38
CA GLN A 1031 38.05 -1.52 -10.35
C GLN A 1031 38.58 -0.11 -10.55
N TRP A 1032 38.01 0.64 -11.51
CA TRP A 1032 38.36 2.05 -11.69
C TRP A 1032 38.07 2.88 -10.43
N GLY A 1033 36.97 2.60 -9.72
CA GLY A 1033 36.66 3.25 -8.45
C GLY A 1033 37.72 2.99 -7.36
N PHE A 1034 38.23 1.76 -7.26
CA PHE A 1034 39.33 1.42 -6.35
C PHE A 1034 40.63 2.14 -6.73
N ASP A 1035 40.98 2.13 -8.03
CA ASP A 1035 42.18 2.81 -8.53
C ASP A 1035 42.09 4.32 -8.29
N ALA A 1036 40.92 4.92 -8.52
CA ALA A 1036 40.68 6.34 -8.22
C ALA A 1036 40.82 6.64 -6.73
N GLN A 1037 40.36 5.73 -5.85
CA GLN A 1037 40.46 5.90 -4.40
C GLN A 1037 41.91 5.85 -3.89
N ARG A 1038 42.81 5.11 -4.56
CA ARG A 1038 44.25 5.11 -4.25
C ARG A 1038 44.89 6.48 -4.49
N VAL A 1039 44.43 7.19 -5.50
CA VAL A 1039 44.91 8.55 -5.83
C VAL A 1039 44.23 9.57 -4.92
N ARG A 1040 42.91 9.46 -4.74
CA ARG A 1040 42.09 10.38 -3.94
C ARG A 1040 41.15 9.61 -3.03
N HIS A 1041 41.49 9.51 -1.74
CA HIS A 1041 40.66 8.82 -0.75
C HIS A 1041 39.45 9.65 -0.30
N VAL A 1042 38.44 9.78 -1.17
CA VAL A 1042 37.22 10.56 -0.92
C VAL A 1042 35.96 9.71 -1.02
N VAL A 1043 35.08 9.85 -0.03
CA VAL A 1043 33.83 9.09 0.07
C VAL A 1043 32.87 9.31 -1.11
N GLY A 1044 32.98 10.44 -1.82
CA GLY A 1044 32.20 10.73 -3.03
C GLY A 1044 32.40 9.70 -4.15
N LEU A 1045 33.57 9.05 -4.22
CA LEU A 1045 33.83 7.98 -5.20
C LEU A 1045 32.97 6.73 -4.93
N ALA A 1046 32.69 6.41 -3.66
CA ALA A 1046 31.81 5.29 -3.31
C ALA A 1046 30.36 5.55 -3.72
N PHE A 1047 29.90 6.80 -3.70
CA PHE A 1047 28.58 7.18 -4.20
C PHE A 1047 28.51 7.31 -5.73
N ALA A 1048 29.66 7.36 -6.41
CA ALA A 1048 29.72 7.48 -7.87
C ALA A 1048 29.44 6.15 -8.60
N TRP A 1049 29.81 5.00 -8.02
CA TRP A 1049 29.64 3.70 -8.67
C TRP A 1049 28.17 3.29 -8.91
N PRO A 1050 27.23 3.44 -7.94
CA PRO A 1050 25.80 3.17 -8.16
C PRO A 1050 25.16 3.97 -9.30
N ILE A 1051 25.75 5.12 -9.63
CA ILE A 1051 25.31 6.02 -10.70
C ILE A 1051 25.83 5.56 -12.07
N GLN A 1052 26.90 4.75 -12.11
CA GLN A 1052 27.64 4.36 -13.33
C GLN A 1052 27.28 2.97 -13.87
N ILE A 1053 26.90 2.03 -13.01
CA ILE A 1053 26.46 0.66 -13.40
C ILE A 1053 25.26 0.71 -14.36
N SER A 1054 24.91 -0.36 -15.06
CA SER A 1054 23.77 -0.35 -16.00
C SER A 1054 22.42 -0.64 -15.32
N THR A 1055 21.29 -0.37 -15.99
CA THR A 1055 19.97 -0.77 -15.48
C THR A 1055 19.80 -2.28 -15.45
N GLU A 1056 20.44 -2.96 -16.40
CA GLU A 1056 20.47 -4.40 -16.55
C GLU A 1056 21.19 -5.05 -15.37
N TYR A 1057 22.29 -4.45 -14.89
CA TYR A 1057 22.96 -4.91 -13.66
C TYR A 1057 22.06 -4.78 -12.43
N LEU A 1058 21.30 -3.68 -12.31
CA LEU A 1058 20.37 -3.50 -11.19
C LEU A 1058 19.24 -4.55 -11.22
N ASP A 1059 18.76 -4.92 -12.40
CA ASP A 1059 17.75 -5.96 -12.53
C ASP A 1059 18.30 -7.35 -12.16
N LEU A 1060 19.55 -7.65 -12.51
CA LEU A 1060 20.25 -8.86 -12.05
C LEU A 1060 20.45 -8.86 -10.52
N LEU A 1061 20.68 -7.70 -9.93
CA LEU A 1061 20.79 -7.53 -8.47
C LEU A 1061 19.42 -7.74 -7.77
N LYS A 1062 18.31 -7.23 -8.34
CA LYS A 1062 16.94 -7.50 -7.85
C LYS A 1062 16.57 -8.98 -7.93
N GLN A 1063 17.01 -9.63 -9.00
CA GLN A 1063 16.86 -11.07 -9.18
C GLN A 1063 17.74 -11.89 -8.23
N ARG A 1064 18.59 -11.22 -7.41
CA ARG A 1064 19.49 -11.84 -6.44
C ARG A 1064 20.45 -12.84 -7.09
N ARG A 1065 20.88 -12.55 -8.33
CA ARG A 1065 21.86 -13.39 -9.02
C ARG A 1065 23.16 -13.43 -8.20
N PRO A 1066 23.71 -14.61 -7.89
CA PRO A 1066 24.87 -14.73 -7.02
C PRO A 1066 26.10 -13.93 -7.47
N GLU A 1067 26.37 -13.88 -8.78
CA GLU A 1067 27.47 -13.09 -9.35
C GLU A 1067 27.26 -11.59 -9.13
N ALA A 1068 26.01 -11.11 -9.28
CA ALA A 1068 25.65 -9.72 -9.01
C ALA A 1068 25.89 -9.36 -7.54
N LEU A 1069 25.52 -10.27 -6.63
CA LEU A 1069 25.72 -10.10 -5.19
C LEU A 1069 27.21 -10.14 -4.81
N ALA A 1070 28.01 -11.00 -5.43
CA ALA A 1070 29.47 -11.02 -5.23
C ALA A 1070 30.12 -9.69 -5.67
N ILE A 1071 29.68 -9.12 -6.80
CA ILE A 1071 30.11 -7.78 -7.25
C ILE A 1071 29.69 -6.71 -6.22
N LEU A 1072 28.47 -6.79 -5.70
CA LEU A 1072 27.99 -5.85 -4.68
C LEU A 1072 28.78 -5.96 -3.36
N ALA A 1073 29.20 -7.16 -2.96
CA ALA A 1073 30.05 -7.36 -1.79
C ALA A 1073 31.43 -6.71 -1.96
N HIS A 1074 32.00 -6.74 -3.16
CA HIS A 1074 33.25 -6.01 -3.44
C HIS A 1074 33.04 -4.49 -3.38
N PHE A 1075 31.93 -3.99 -3.94
CA PHE A 1075 31.56 -2.58 -3.78
C PHE A 1075 31.43 -2.18 -2.29
N ALA A 1076 30.88 -3.05 -1.46
CA ALA A 1076 30.73 -2.78 -0.03
C ALA A 1076 32.07 -2.65 0.72
N VAL A 1077 33.18 -3.15 0.18
CA VAL A 1077 34.53 -2.88 0.72
C VAL A 1077 34.90 -1.41 0.55
N MET A 1078 34.56 -0.82 -0.60
CA MET A 1078 34.74 0.61 -0.85
C MET A 1078 33.93 1.44 0.15
N LEU A 1079 32.68 1.06 0.42
CA LEU A 1079 31.90 1.71 1.49
C LEU A 1079 32.56 1.51 2.87
N HIS A 1080 32.99 0.29 3.22
CA HIS A 1080 33.61 -0.01 4.51
C HIS A 1080 34.91 0.79 4.76
N SER A 1081 35.67 1.08 3.71
CA SER A 1081 36.86 1.93 3.81
C SER A 1081 36.54 3.38 4.22
N HIS A 1082 35.30 3.84 4.00
CA HIS A 1082 34.80 5.17 4.39
C HIS A 1082 33.85 5.12 5.60
N ARG A 1083 33.90 4.06 6.42
CA ARG A 1083 33.03 3.87 7.60
C ARG A 1083 33.06 5.01 8.63
N ASP A 1084 34.13 5.79 8.66
CA ASP A 1084 34.27 6.95 9.54
C ASP A 1084 33.40 8.14 9.09
N ALA A 1085 32.88 8.12 7.86
CA ALA A 1085 31.88 9.07 7.41
C ALA A 1085 30.52 8.74 8.06
N TRP A 1086 29.90 9.75 8.67
CA TRP A 1086 28.64 9.61 9.41
C TRP A 1086 27.51 8.94 8.61
N LEU A 1087 27.49 9.19 7.30
CA LEU A 1087 26.49 8.67 6.38
C LEU A 1087 26.70 7.17 6.10
N VAL A 1088 27.96 6.73 6.09
CA VAL A 1088 28.38 5.38 5.70
C VAL A 1088 28.34 4.45 6.91
N GLY A 1089 28.97 4.82 8.03
CA GLY A 1089 28.97 4.03 9.25
C GLY A 1089 29.23 2.53 9.01
N GLY A 1090 28.41 1.67 9.60
CA GLY A 1090 28.50 0.20 9.46
C GLY A 1090 27.93 -0.40 8.17
N SER A 1091 27.53 0.42 7.17
CA SER A 1091 26.85 -0.07 5.96
C SER A 1091 27.66 -1.10 5.16
N GLY A 1092 28.96 -0.85 4.96
CA GLY A 1092 29.84 -1.77 4.21
C GLY A 1092 29.92 -3.15 4.87
N ARG A 1093 30.17 -3.18 6.19
CA ARG A 1093 30.13 -4.41 6.99
C ARG A 1093 28.80 -5.14 6.86
N TYR A 1094 27.69 -4.43 7.05
CA TYR A 1094 26.36 -5.02 6.99
C TYR A 1094 26.08 -5.69 5.63
N ILE A 1095 26.42 -5.03 4.52
CA ILE A 1095 26.24 -5.60 3.17
C ILE A 1095 27.09 -6.86 3.00
N ILE A 1096 28.37 -6.81 3.38
CA ILE A 1096 29.30 -7.95 3.24
C ILE A 1096 28.80 -9.15 4.07
N GLU A 1097 28.49 -8.93 5.33
CA GLU A 1097 28.00 -9.99 6.24
C GLU A 1097 26.66 -10.56 5.76
N SER A 1098 25.74 -9.71 5.29
CA SER A 1098 24.43 -10.16 4.79
C SER A 1098 24.54 -10.97 3.50
N ILE A 1099 25.42 -10.54 2.56
CA ILE A 1099 25.66 -11.28 1.31
C ILE A 1099 26.37 -12.60 1.59
N SER A 1100 27.40 -12.60 2.45
CA SER A 1100 28.09 -13.82 2.83
C SER A 1100 27.16 -14.82 3.53
N GLY A 1101 26.29 -14.35 4.42
CA GLY A 1101 25.26 -15.17 5.05
C GLY A 1101 24.22 -15.71 4.06
N TYR A 1102 23.89 -14.95 3.01
CA TYR A 1102 22.92 -15.35 1.99
C TYR A 1102 23.48 -16.34 0.96
N LEU A 1103 24.68 -16.10 0.45
CA LEU A 1103 25.31 -16.92 -0.60
C LEU A 1103 25.90 -18.23 -0.08
N GLY A 1104 26.26 -18.28 1.21
CA GLY A 1104 26.78 -19.49 1.84
C GLY A 1104 28.20 -19.87 1.41
N THR A 1105 28.67 -21.02 1.91
CA THR A 1105 30.09 -21.40 1.91
C THR A 1105 30.69 -21.64 0.52
N TYR A 1106 29.86 -21.99 -0.48
CA TYR A 1106 30.31 -22.16 -1.86
C TYR A 1106 30.96 -20.88 -2.41
N TRP A 1107 30.48 -19.71 -1.99
CA TRP A 1107 30.96 -18.42 -2.47
C TRP A 1107 32.16 -17.86 -1.69
N GLU A 1108 32.64 -18.58 -0.67
CA GLU A 1108 33.72 -18.11 0.23
C GLU A 1108 34.97 -17.67 -0.53
N ASN A 1109 35.38 -18.37 -1.59
CA ASN A 1109 36.58 -18.01 -2.33
C ASN A 1109 36.49 -16.63 -2.99
N TRP A 1110 35.31 -16.26 -3.50
CA TRP A 1110 35.08 -14.95 -4.13
C TRP A 1110 34.69 -13.88 -3.10
N LEU A 1111 34.17 -14.28 -1.95
CA LEU A 1111 33.87 -13.37 -0.83
C LEU A 1111 35.02 -13.25 0.17
N ALA A 1112 36.12 -13.97 -0.03
CA ALA A 1112 37.27 -14.01 0.87
C ALA A 1112 37.91 -12.63 1.01
N TRP A 1113 38.12 -11.91 -0.11
CA TRP A 1113 38.69 -10.57 -0.08
C TRP A 1113 37.77 -9.55 0.60
N PRO A 1114 36.46 -9.45 0.25
CA PRO A 1114 35.55 -8.60 1.00
C PRO A 1114 35.46 -8.92 2.49
N SER A 1115 35.47 -10.20 2.86
CA SER A 1115 35.42 -10.63 4.26
C SER A 1115 36.72 -10.32 5.01
N ALA A 1116 37.87 -10.47 4.37
CA ALA A 1116 39.17 -10.12 4.95
C ALA A 1116 39.30 -8.61 5.20
N ALA A 1117 38.74 -7.78 4.33
CA ALA A 1117 38.70 -6.32 4.50
C ALA A 1117 37.97 -5.89 5.79
N LEU A 1118 37.04 -6.71 6.30
CA LEU A 1118 36.41 -6.45 7.61
C LEU A 1118 37.38 -6.67 8.78
N ALA A 1119 38.29 -7.65 8.67
CA ALA A 1119 39.24 -8.03 9.71
C ALA A 1119 40.42 -7.05 9.83
N GLU A 1120 40.94 -6.54 8.71
CA GLU A 1120 42.05 -5.58 8.67
C GLU A 1120 41.72 -4.24 9.38
N SER A 1121 40.44 -3.91 9.52
CA SER A 1121 39.98 -2.67 10.18
C SER A 1121 39.96 -2.69 11.72
N SER A 1122 40.39 -3.80 12.35
CA SER A 1122 40.40 -3.98 13.81
C SER A 1122 41.70 -3.56 14.50
N THR A 1123 42.70 -3.06 13.75
CA THR A 1123 43.86 -2.37 14.31
C THR A 1123 43.69 -0.85 14.14
N PRO A 1124 43.65 -0.06 15.23
CA PRO A 1124 43.73 1.39 15.09
C PRO A 1124 45.10 1.74 14.49
N ALA A 1125 45.11 2.52 13.41
CA ALA A 1125 46.32 3.08 12.84
C ALA A 1125 47.00 3.99 13.89
N GLU A 1126 48.29 3.76 14.15
CA GLU A 1126 49.17 4.66 14.92
C GLU A 1126 49.41 6.01 14.21
#